data_AF-F2NVK9-F1
#
_entry.id   AF-F2NVK9-F1
#
_cell.length_a   1.000
_cell.length_b   1.000
_cell.length_c   1.000
_cell.angle_alpha   90.00
_cell.angle_beta   90.00
_cell.angle_gamma   90.00
#
_symmetry.space_group_name_H-M   'P 1'
#
loop_
_entity.id
_entity.type
_entity.pdbx_description
1 polymer ?
#
loop_
_entity_poly.entity_id
_entity_poly.type
_entity_poly.pdbx_seq_one_letter_code
_entity_poly.pdbx_strand_id
1 'polypeptide(L)'
;MKKIIFVFIAFIFSAFAQTNLQDTASTGNLRSANSGFAEEEFRRGVQSYYRGSFNESILEFEKALSYLPGEPLVLDWLGKAYYRAGIEGAALQQWNYAKEAGYGGLLIQNRIEIVSDRRVTDYDYGFTQRFTESGSYPNVNGSNLIYSQPVSSLSNHDGSIWVVSYGTNELLQFDVNGTVVRRNKGPINGFDRPMDVIRLKNGNLAVSESAGDRISILSENGSFIKYFGARGRGQGQLVGPQYLAEDDFGNIYATDFGNARVVVFDAEGNGLLHFGEKTEGFDGFKSPTGIAVCGGRIFVADSVKGGIYEFDKAGNFLGVLVNDGTFSRPESLKQWGSDYLLLTDRNKVYAVELSSGAVFENAITGKGKSLITSAVSDRNGNIIVTDFKANEIYVMSKMTELVGGFFVQFERVISDNFPEVIVEVRVENRKRQPVVGLKQQNFLITEGKKPVEDFVLLGEANNNDFADIAILIDRSLSMKKYEEQLSGAVRELAASMDGKGQVSIISAGKVPVTEFSGNPSQLSDFSAKALKNSYTENPALDLAVRLSANGLVNAEKKRGIIYLSAGDSENTFTQYALSDLTAYLNNNAISFSTVLLSQASPSEEISYITRNTNGTSYYIYRPEGLGTVIKDIVDIPSGLYQFRYTSSFATEYGRKYLPVEIETYLLNRSGRDETGYFAPLQ
;
A
#
# COMPACT_ATOMS: atom_id res chain seq x y z
N MET A 1 -62.03 -30.61 -21.86
CA MET A 1 -61.80 -29.91 -20.57
C MET A 1 -60.33 -29.50 -20.52
N LYS A 2 -60.09 -28.22 -20.20
CA LYS A 2 -58.83 -27.52 -19.91
C LYS A 2 -57.73 -27.52 -20.99
N LYS A 3 -57.65 -26.36 -21.66
CA LYS A 3 -56.51 -25.79 -22.40
C LYS A 3 -55.37 -25.50 -21.42
N ILE A 4 -54.12 -25.77 -21.81
CA ILE A 4 -52.97 -24.91 -21.48
C ILE A 4 -52.14 -24.73 -22.74
N ILE A 5 -51.88 -23.45 -23.01
CA ILE A 5 -51.23 -22.86 -24.19
C ILE A 5 -49.74 -22.77 -23.88
N PHE A 6 -48.89 -23.31 -24.75
CA PHE A 6 -47.48 -22.95 -24.83
C PHE A 6 -47.26 -22.34 -26.22
N VAL A 7 -47.07 -21.02 -26.27
CA VAL A 7 -46.72 -20.30 -27.49
C VAL A 7 -45.23 -20.02 -27.46
N PHE A 8 -44.51 -20.77 -28.28
CA PHE A 8 -43.21 -20.41 -28.83
C PHE A 8 -43.47 -19.37 -29.92
N ILE A 9 -42.84 -18.18 -29.85
CA ILE A 9 -42.74 -17.29 -31.00
C ILE A 9 -41.26 -17.07 -31.30
N ALA A 10 -40.87 -17.60 -32.46
CA ALA A 10 -39.60 -17.43 -33.10
C ALA A 10 -39.46 -16.00 -33.67
N PHE A 11 -38.23 -15.48 -33.59
CA PHE A 11 -37.80 -14.26 -34.26
C PHE A 11 -37.95 -14.42 -35.79
N ILE A 12 -38.69 -13.50 -36.42
CA ILE A 12 -38.71 -13.31 -37.87
C ILE A 12 -37.88 -12.06 -38.19
N PHE A 13 -36.82 -12.26 -38.98
CA PHE A 13 -36.13 -11.21 -39.73
C PHE A 13 -37.10 -10.58 -40.74
N SER A 14 -37.20 -9.25 -40.74
CA SER A 14 -37.78 -8.51 -41.86
C SER A 14 -36.78 -7.45 -42.35
N ALA A 15 -36.23 -7.73 -43.53
CA ALA A 15 -35.61 -6.75 -44.42
C ALA A 15 -36.71 -6.01 -45.21
N PHE A 16 -36.58 -4.69 -45.40
CA PHE A 16 -37.11 -3.81 -46.47
C PHE A 16 -36.93 -2.37 -45.97
N ALA A 17 -36.69 -1.31 -46.73
CA ALA A 17 -36.41 -1.06 -48.14
C ALA A 17 -35.77 0.34 -48.19
N GLN A 18 -34.87 0.55 -49.13
CA GLN A 18 -34.45 1.89 -49.53
C GLN A 18 -35.65 2.66 -50.06
N THR A 19 -35.95 3.81 -49.44
CA THR A 19 -36.69 4.89 -50.09
C THR A 19 -35.85 6.15 -49.99
N ASN A 20 -35.32 6.58 -51.13
CA ASN A 20 -34.78 7.91 -51.31
C ASN A 20 -35.93 8.91 -51.24
N LEU A 21 -35.95 9.74 -50.20
CA LEU A 21 -36.63 11.03 -50.19
C LEU A 21 -35.68 12.08 -49.64
N GLN A 22 -35.50 13.13 -50.44
CA GLN A 22 -34.72 14.32 -50.14
C GLN A 22 -35.20 14.95 -48.82
N ASP A 23 -34.36 14.94 -47.79
CA ASP A 23 -34.43 15.90 -46.70
C ASP A 23 -33.03 16.11 -46.07
N THR A 24 -32.15 16.75 -46.84
CA THR A 24 -30.73 16.98 -46.48
C THR A 24 -30.49 18.29 -45.72
N ALA A 25 -31.54 19.09 -45.45
CA ALA A 25 -31.43 20.32 -44.67
C ALA A 25 -31.87 20.14 -43.19
N SER A 26 -32.84 19.26 -42.91
CA SER A 26 -33.32 18.99 -41.55
C SER A 26 -32.39 18.06 -40.76
N THR A 27 -31.81 17.05 -41.43
CA THR A 27 -30.89 16.07 -40.84
C THR A 27 -29.53 16.65 -40.42
N GLY A 28 -29.04 17.68 -41.12
CA GLY A 28 -27.82 18.41 -40.75
C GLY A 28 -28.03 19.26 -39.47
N ASN A 29 -29.15 19.97 -39.38
CA ASN A 29 -29.51 20.76 -38.20
C ASN A 29 -29.81 19.87 -36.98
N LEU A 30 -30.53 18.76 -37.16
CA LEU A 30 -30.77 17.78 -36.09
C LEU A 30 -29.48 17.11 -35.60
N ARG A 31 -28.57 16.73 -36.50
CA ARG A 31 -27.25 16.18 -36.10
C ARG A 31 -26.42 17.23 -35.36
N SER A 32 -26.43 18.49 -35.79
CA SER A 32 -25.72 19.57 -35.08
C SER A 32 -26.31 19.88 -33.70
N ALA A 33 -27.64 19.84 -33.57
CA ALA A 33 -28.33 20.05 -32.29
C ALA A 33 -28.10 18.88 -31.33
N ASN A 34 -28.22 17.64 -31.81
CA ASN A 34 -27.91 16.45 -31.01
C ASN A 34 -26.44 16.42 -30.57
N SER A 35 -25.51 16.88 -31.42
CA SER A 35 -24.10 17.05 -31.04
C SER A 35 -23.95 18.05 -29.91
N GLY A 36 -24.57 19.23 -30.01
CA GLY A 36 -24.50 20.25 -28.96
C GLY A 36 -25.09 19.78 -27.63
N PHE A 37 -26.23 19.07 -27.65
CA PHE A 37 -26.81 18.48 -26.43
C PHE A 37 -25.92 17.39 -25.82
N ALA A 38 -25.37 16.50 -26.66
CA ALA A 38 -24.45 15.45 -26.21
C ALA A 38 -23.18 16.03 -25.59
N GLU A 39 -22.60 17.08 -26.20
CA GLU A 39 -21.41 17.77 -25.69
C GLU A 39 -21.66 18.42 -24.32
N GLU A 40 -22.85 19.01 -24.12
CA GLU A 40 -23.19 19.62 -22.84
C GLU A 40 -23.38 18.59 -21.71
N GLU A 41 -24.09 17.49 -21.99
CA GLU A 41 -24.25 16.39 -21.02
C GLU A 41 -22.91 15.69 -20.77
N PHE A 42 -22.07 15.50 -21.80
CA PHE A 42 -20.72 14.97 -21.64
C PHE A 42 -19.87 15.86 -20.72
N ARG A 43 -19.91 17.18 -20.91
CA ARG A 43 -19.22 18.15 -20.05
C ARG A 43 -19.67 18.05 -18.59
N ARG A 44 -20.99 17.98 -18.36
CA ARG A 44 -21.56 17.80 -17.00
C ARG A 44 -21.13 16.47 -16.40
N GLY A 45 -21.14 15.40 -17.18
CA GLY A 45 -20.68 14.08 -16.75
C GLY A 45 -19.21 14.08 -16.29
N VAL A 46 -18.32 14.74 -17.03
CA VAL A 46 -16.90 14.92 -16.64
C VAL A 46 -16.77 15.74 -15.35
N GLN A 47 -17.51 16.83 -15.22
CA GLN A 47 -17.50 17.65 -14.00
C GLN A 47 -18.01 16.87 -12.78
N SER A 48 -19.10 16.12 -12.92
CA SER A 48 -19.65 15.28 -11.85
C SER A 48 -18.71 14.13 -11.47
N TYR A 49 -17.99 13.55 -12.44
CA TYR A 49 -16.95 12.55 -12.18
C TYR A 49 -15.87 13.10 -11.24
N TYR A 50 -15.31 14.28 -11.57
CA TYR A 50 -14.25 14.89 -10.76
C TYR A 50 -14.72 15.48 -9.43
N ARG A 51 -16.04 15.70 -9.27
CA ARG A 51 -16.67 15.98 -7.97
C ARG A 51 -16.91 14.72 -7.13
N GLY A 52 -16.57 13.52 -7.62
CA GLY A 52 -16.81 12.24 -6.92
C GLY A 52 -18.27 11.77 -6.98
N SER A 53 -19.15 12.47 -7.70
CA SER A 53 -20.57 12.10 -7.89
C SER A 53 -20.72 11.09 -9.02
N PHE A 54 -20.17 9.88 -8.84
CA PHE A 54 -20.08 8.89 -9.94
C PHE A 54 -21.44 8.45 -10.49
N ASN A 55 -22.48 8.33 -9.65
CA ASN A 55 -23.82 7.96 -10.11
C ASN A 55 -24.47 9.05 -10.97
N GLU A 56 -24.23 10.32 -10.61
CA GLU A 56 -24.68 11.46 -11.43
C GLU A 56 -23.91 11.50 -12.75
N SER A 57 -22.60 11.28 -12.70
CA SER A 57 -21.74 11.19 -13.89
C SER A 57 -22.20 10.09 -14.86
N ILE A 58 -22.53 8.90 -14.36
CA ILE A 58 -23.10 7.79 -15.15
C ILE A 58 -24.37 8.25 -15.89
N LEU A 59 -25.31 8.88 -15.17
CA LEU A 59 -26.56 9.34 -15.75
C LEU A 59 -26.35 10.38 -16.87
N GLU A 60 -25.44 11.33 -16.67
CA GLU A 60 -25.12 12.36 -17.67
C GLU A 60 -24.46 11.75 -18.92
N PHE A 61 -23.57 10.76 -18.77
CA PHE A 61 -22.98 10.06 -19.91
C PHE A 61 -23.97 9.17 -20.66
N GLU A 62 -24.88 8.49 -19.96
CA GLU A 62 -25.97 7.74 -20.59
C GLU A 62 -26.89 8.66 -21.41
N LYS A 63 -27.22 9.85 -20.89
CA LYS A 63 -27.96 10.88 -21.65
C LYS A 63 -27.17 11.36 -22.87
N ALA A 64 -25.87 11.62 -22.75
CA ALA A 64 -25.04 12.01 -23.88
C ALA A 64 -25.06 10.93 -24.99
N LEU A 65 -24.94 9.66 -24.63
CA LEU A 65 -25.05 8.53 -25.56
C LEU A 65 -26.45 8.35 -26.15
N SER A 66 -27.51 8.83 -25.49
CA SER A 66 -28.86 8.84 -26.08
C SER A 66 -29.00 9.82 -27.24
N TYR A 67 -28.22 10.91 -27.23
CA TYR A 67 -28.13 11.88 -28.33
C TYR A 67 -27.13 11.46 -29.41
N LEU A 68 -25.98 10.91 -29.00
CA LEU A 68 -24.92 10.40 -29.89
C LEU A 68 -24.53 8.94 -29.52
N PRO A 69 -25.27 7.94 -30.01
CA PRO A 69 -25.00 6.54 -29.72
C PRO A 69 -23.62 6.09 -30.23
N GLY A 70 -22.87 5.40 -29.39
CA GLY A 70 -21.58 4.81 -29.77
C GLY A 70 -20.40 5.78 -29.79
N GLU A 71 -20.56 7.01 -29.31
CA GLU A 71 -19.46 7.99 -29.21
C GLU A 71 -18.34 7.44 -28.32
N PRO A 72 -17.15 7.10 -28.87
CA PRO A 72 -16.18 6.26 -28.16
C PRO A 72 -15.57 6.93 -26.92
N LEU A 73 -15.40 8.25 -26.96
CA LEU A 73 -14.91 9.02 -25.81
C LEU A 73 -15.91 8.97 -24.65
N VAL A 74 -17.21 9.12 -24.94
CA VAL A 74 -18.26 9.06 -23.91
C VAL A 74 -18.35 7.64 -23.33
N LEU A 75 -18.17 6.60 -24.14
CA LEU A 75 -18.08 5.21 -23.67
C LEU A 75 -16.88 4.97 -22.74
N ASP A 76 -15.70 5.52 -23.03
CA ASP A 76 -14.54 5.44 -22.13
C ASP A 76 -14.83 6.09 -20.77
N TRP A 77 -15.41 7.29 -20.79
CA TRP A 77 -15.80 8.04 -19.60
C TRP A 77 -16.90 7.35 -18.78
N LEU A 78 -17.91 6.79 -19.44
CA LEU A 78 -18.92 5.97 -18.77
C LEU A 78 -18.30 4.73 -18.12
N GLY A 79 -17.34 4.08 -18.80
CA GLY A 79 -16.56 2.98 -18.23
C GLY A 79 -15.77 3.39 -17.00
N LYS A 80 -15.09 4.54 -17.04
CA LYS A 80 -14.39 5.15 -15.89
C LYS A 80 -15.36 5.40 -14.72
N ALA A 81 -16.53 5.97 -14.99
CA ALA A 81 -17.53 6.25 -13.96
C ALA A 81 -18.08 4.97 -13.31
N TYR A 82 -18.42 3.94 -14.09
CA TYR A 82 -18.81 2.63 -13.55
C TYR A 82 -17.71 1.98 -12.72
N TYR A 83 -16.44 2.06 -13.16
CA TYR A 83 -15.30 1.55 -12.41
C TYR A 83 -15.20 2.22 -11.04
N ARG A 84 -15.25 3.56 -11.00
CA ARG A 84 -15.25 4.32 -9.75
C ARG A 84 -16.48 4.06 -8.87
N ALA A 85 -17.60 3.68 -9.45
CA ALA A 85 -18.81 3.27 -8.73
C ALA A 85 -18.79 1.82 -8.22
N GLY A 86 -17.70 1.07 -8.48
CA GLY A 86 -17.55 -0.34 -8.08
C GLY A 86 -18.24 -1.35 -9.01
N ILE A 87 -18.83 -0.89 -10.12
CA ILE A 87 -19.59 -1.73 -11.07
C ILE A 87 -18.65 -2.17 -12.19
N GLU A 88 -17.63 -2.95 -11.85
CA GLU A 88 -16.52 -3.27 -12.77
C GLU A 88 -16.96 -4.08 -14.00
N GLY A 89 -18.01 -4.89 -13.87
CA GLY A 89 -18.58 -5.61 -15.03
C GLY A 89 -19.11 -4.67 -16.10
N ALA A 90 -19.87 -3.63 -15.70
CA ALA A 90 -20.37 -2.62 -16.62
C ALA A 90 -19.22 -1.78 -17.20
N ALA A 91 -18.21 -1.43 -16.37
CA ALA A 91 -17.03 -0.71 -16.83
C ALA A 91 -16.30 -1.44 -17.97
N LEU A 92 -16.03 -2.74 -17.78
CA LEU A 92 -15.41 -3.59 -18.79
C LEU A 92 -16.23 -3.67 -20.08
N GLN A 93 -17.56 -3.73 -19.98
CA GLN A 93 -18.44 -3.72 -21.14
C GLN A 93 -18.31 -2.42 -21.94
N GLN A 94 -18.38 -1.26 -21.28
CA GLN A 94 -18.27 0.03 -21.96
C GLN A 94 -16.89 0.25 -22.61
N TRP A 95 -15.81 -0.15 -21.92
CA TRP A 95 -14.48 -0.08 -22.51
C TRP A 95 -14.30 -1.03 -23.70
N ASN A 96 -14.93 -2.20 -23.69
CA ASN A 96 -14.93 -3.07 -24.87
C ASN A 96 -15.66 -2.43 -26.05
N TYR A 97 -16.81 -1.76 -25.83
CA TYR A 97 -17.49 -1.02 -26.90
C TYR A 97 -16.65 0.15 -27.44
N ALA A 98 -15.98 0.91 -26.57
CA ALA A 98 -15.07 1.97 -27.01
C ALA A 98 -13.89 1.40 -27.84
N LYS A 99 -13.31 0.28 -27.40
CA LYS A 99 -12.24 -0.42 -28.13
C LYS A 99 -12.72 -0.95 -29.49
N GLU A 100 -13.89 -1.55 -29.56
CA GLU A 100 -14.50 -2.04 -30.82
C GLU A 100 -14.77 -0.90 -31.80
N ALA A 101 -15.04 0.30 -31.30
CA ALA A 101 -15.15 1.52 -32.09
C ALA A 101 -13.79 2.15 -32.48
N GLY A 102 -12.66 1.51 -32.13
CA GLY A 102 -11.31 1.93 -32.51
C GLY A 102 -10.66 2.98 -31.59
N TYR A 103 -11.22 3.23 -30.40
CA TYR A 103 -10.70 4.20 -29.44
C TYR A 103 -9.66 3.59 -28.48
N GLY A 104 -8.75 4.41 -27.95
CA GLY A 104 -7.83 4.08 -26.85
C GLY A 104 -6.68 3.09 -27.16
N GLY A 105 -6.75 2.32 -28.25
CA GLY A 105 -5.67 1.43 -28.70
C GLY A 105 -5.16 0.47 -27.62
N LEU A 106 -3.84 0.41 -27.43
CA LEU A 106 -3.21 -0.45 -26.43
C LEU A 106 -3.55 -0.04 -24.98
N LEU A 107 -3.82 1.25 -24.73
CA LEU A 107 -4.07 1.75 -23.39
C LEU A 107 -5.37 1.18 -22.82
N ILE A 108 -6.47 1.28 -23.59
CA ILE A 108 -7.76 0.73 -23.16
C ILE A 108 -7.72 -0.80 -23.08
N GLN A 109 -6.97 -1.45 -23.97
CA GLN A 109 -6.78 -2.90 -23.94
C GLN A 109 -6.08 -3.35 -22.66
N ASN A 110 -4.99 -2.68 -22.27
CA ASN A 110 -4.28 -2.95 -21.03
C ASN A 110 -5.17 -2.71 -19.80
N ARG A 111 -6.00 -1.66 -19.81
CA ARG A 111 -6.95 -1.37 -18.72
C ARG A 111 -7.98 -2.51 -18.57
N ILE A 112 -8.56 -2.97 -19.68
CA ILE A 112 -9.52 -4.09 -19.70
C ILE A 112 -8.87 -5.36 -19.14
N GLU A 113 -7.66 -5.70 -19.58
CA GLU A 113 -6.93 -6.88 -19.11
C GLU A 113 -6.69 -6.83 -17.60
N ILE A 114 -6.12 -5.72 -17.10
CA ILE A 114 -5.79 -5.56 -15.68
C ILE A 114 -7.04 -5.64 -14.81
N VAL A 115 -8.12 -4.94 -15.18
CA VAL A 115 -9.36 -4.96 -14.39
C VAL A 115 -10.05 -6.33 -14.47
N SER A 116 -9.96 -7.03 -15.60
CA SER A 116 -10.46 -8.40 -15.73
C SER A 116 -9.69 -9.38 -14.83
N ASP A 117 -8.35 -9.33 -14.85
CA ASP A 117 -7.50 -10.23 -14.06
C ASP A 117 -7.71 -10.05 -12.55
N ARG A 118 -7.86 -8.79 -12.10
CA ARG A 118 -8.16 -8.43 -10.71
C ARG A 118 -9.46 -9.04 -10.18
N ARG A 119 -10.39 -9.45 -11.05
CA ARG A 119 -11.69 -10.04 -10.66
C ARG A 119 -11.66 -11.56 -10.55
N VAL A 120 -10.69 -12.23 -11.18
CA VAL A 120 -10.65 -13.69 -11.32
C VAL A 120 -9.58 -14.33 -10.42
N THR A 121 -8.51 -13.59 -10.11
CA THR A 121 -7.35 -14.16 -9.43
C THR A 121 -7.45 -13.97 -7.92
N ASP A 122 -7.58 -15.07 -7.17
CA ASP A 122 -7.36 -15.05 -5.72
C ASP A 122 -5.89 -14.73 -5.42
N TYR A 123 -5.64 -13.90 -4.40
CA TYR A 123 -4.31 -13.46 -3.98
C TYR A 123 -3.49 -14.63 -3.43
N ASP A 124 -2.87 -15.42 -4.30
CA ASP A 124 -1.98 -16.48 -3.85
C ASP A 124 -0.65 -15.89 -3.32
N TYR A 125 -0.26 -16.37 -2.15
CA TYR A 125 0.76 -15.81 -1.26
C TYR A 125 2.14 -15.83 -1.94
N GLY A 126 2.62 -14.65 -2.32
CA GLY A 126 3.82 -14.45 -3.14
C GLY A 126 5.17 -14.75 -2.48
N PHE A 127 5.21 -15.52 -1.39
CA PHE A 127 6.42 -15.77 -0.60
C PHE A 127 7.28 -16.93 -1.16
N THR A 128 6.72 -17.80 -1.99
CA THR A 128 7.46 -18.84 -2.74
C THR A 128 7.91 -18.38 -4.13
N GLN A 129 7.63 -17.12 -4.49
CA GLN A 129 7.90 -16.62 -5.83
C GLN A 129 9.38 -16.31 -6.03
N ARG A 130 9.84 -16.53 -7.27
CA ARG A 130 11.19 -16.18 -7.69
C ARG A 130 11.28 -14.70 -8.06
N PHE A 131 12.33 -14.06 -7.55
CA PHE A 131 12.72 -12.71 -7.85
C PHE A 131 13.94 -12.72 -8.76
N THR A 132 13.99 -11.76 -9.67
CA THR A 132 15.14 -11.52 -10.55
C THR A 132 15.54 -10.05 -10.44
N GLU A 133 16.78 -9.78 -10.82
CA GLU A 133 17.31 -8.43 -10.88
C GLU A 133 16.48 -7.56 -11.84
N SER A 134 15.95 -6.45 -11.32
CA SER A 134 15.19 -5.44 -12.07
C SER A 134 15.96 -4.14 -12.25
N GLY A 135 16.96 -3.91 -11.42
CA GLY A 135 17.91 -2.81 -11.48
C GLY A 135 18.89 -2.88 -10.32
N SER A 136 19.80 -1.92 -10.26
CA SER A 136 20.75 -1.78 -9.17
C SER A 136 21.01 -0.31 -8.86
N TYR A 137 21.49 -0.05 -7.64
CA TYR A 137 22.02 1.26 -7.26
C TYR A 137 23.54 1.18 -7.32
N PRO A 138 24.20 1.71 -8.36
CA PRO A 138 25.63 1.56 -8.52
C PRO A 138 26.38 2.32 -7.43
N ASN A 139 27.55 1.81 -7.06
CA ASN A 139 28.39 2.41 -6.02
C ASN A 139 29.19 3.63 -6.48
N VAL A 140 29.21 3.91 -7.78
CA VAL A 140 29.88 5.05 -8.40
C VAL A 140 28.92 5.81 -9.32
N ASN A 141 29.06 7.12 -9.37
CA ASN A 141 28.44 7.96 -10.39
C ASN A 141 29.54 8.76 -11.10
N GLY A 142 29.84 8.39 -12.35
CA GLY A 142 31.02 8.86 -13.05
C GLY A 142 32.30 8.47 -12.30
N SER A 143 33.08 9.45 -11.85
CA SER A 143 34.28 9.24 -11.04
C SER A 143 34.05 9.32 -9.52
N ASN A 144 32.83 9.66 -9.07
CA ASN A 144 32.54 9.87 -7.66
C ASN A 144 32.08 8.58 -7.00
N LEU A 145 32.80 8.14 -5.95
CA LEU A 145 32.39 7.03 -5.10
C LEU A 145 31.20 7.45 -4.24
N ILE A 146 30.08 6.75 -4.38
CA ILE A 146 28.87 6.96 -3.58
C ILE A 146 29.00 6.20 -2.26
N TYR A 147 29.34 4.90 -2.34
CA TYR A 147 29.47 3.98 -1.22
C TYR A 147 30.47 2.87 -1.54
N SER A 148 30.88 2.11 -0.52
CA SER A 148 31.70 0.92 -0.69
C SER A 148 31.32 -0.17 0.30
N GLN A 149 31.25 -1.41 -0.17
CA GLN A 149 30.95 -2.60 0.61
C GLN A 149 29.63 -2.44 1.40
N PRO A 150 28.47 -2.43 0.73
CA PRO A 150 27.18 -2.35 1.42
C PRO A 150 26.96 -3.65 2.22
N VAL A 151 26.54 -3.53 3.47
CA VAL A 151 26.42 -4.67 4.42
C VAL A 151 25.03 -4.88 4.98
N SER A 152 24.24 -3.82 5.11
CA SER A 152 22.85 -3.93 5.59
C SER A 152 21.97 -2.89 4.94
N SER A 153 20.67 -3.20 4.86
CA SER A 153 19.65 -2.32 4.34
C SER A 153 18.38 -2.37 5.18
N LEU A 154 17.66 -1.25 5.25
CA LEU A 154 16.43 -1.08 6.01
C LEU A 154 15.46 -0.18 5.24
N SER A 155 14.30 -0.72 4.89
CA SER A 155 13.25 0.00 4.17
C SER A 155 12.48 0.97 5.06
N ASN A 156 12.14 2.14 4.50
CA ASN A 156 11.33 3.17 5.16
C ASN A 156 9.89 3.17 4.65
N HIS A 157 8.99 3.85 5.37
CA HIS A 157 7.58 3.97 4.99
C HIS A 157 7.39 4.77 3.69
N ASP A 158 8.25 5.76 3.43
CA ASP A 158 8.24 6.62 2.23
C ASP A 158 8.78 5.94 0.96
N GLY A 159 9.15 4.65 1.03
CA GLY A 159 9.77 3.91 -0.06
C GLY A 159 11.29 4.09 -0.18
N SER A 160 11.89 5.03 0.57
CA SER A 160 13.34 5.14 0.65
C SER A 160 13.94 3.97 1.43
N ILE A 161 15.25 3.77 1.29
CA ILE A 161 15.98 2.74 2.02
C ILE A 161 17.21 3.34 2.70
N TRP A 162 17.45 2.91 3.93
CA TRP A 162 18.74 3.08 4.59
C TRP A 162 19.68 1.96 4.17
N VAL A 163 20.95 2.29 3.94
CA VAL A 163 22.00 1.34 3.62
C VAL A 163 23.23 1.64 4.46
N VAL A 164 23.74 0.62 5.14
CA VAL A 164 25.02 0.67 5.86
C VAL A 164 26.13 0.33 4.89
N SER A 165 27.07 1.24 4.73
CA SER A 165 28.25 1.08 3.90
C SER A 165 29.48 0.86 4.78
N TYR A 166 29.97 -0.38 4.80
CA TYR A 166 31.11 -0.79 5.61
C TYR A 166 32.40 -0.09 5.18
N GLY A 167 32.64 -0.01 3.88
CA GLY A 167 33.89 0.53 3.33
C GLY A 167 34.02 2.05 3.47
N THR A 168 32.91 2.80 3.44
CA THR A 168 32.92 4.26 3.65
C THR A 168 32.61 4.67 5.10
N ASN A 169 32.26 3.72 5.98
CA ASN A 169 31.81 3.97 7.36
C ASN A 169 30.63 4.97 7.42
N GLU A 170 29.64 4.77 6.56
CA GLU A 170 28.48 5.67 6.44
C GLU A 170 27.16 4.91 6.49
N LEU A 171 26.14 5.59 7.00
CA LEU A 171 24.74 5.26 6.81
C LEU A 171 24.17 6.20 5.74
N LEU A 172 23.63 5.63 4.66
CA LEU A 172 23.17 6.36 3.48
C LEU A 172 21.67 6.12 3.26
N GLN A 173 20.90 7.16 3.01
CA GLN A 173 19.49 7.03 2.61
C GLN A 173 19.38 7.18 1.10
N PHE A 174 18.86 6.17 0.42
CA PHE A 174 18.56 6.19 -1.02
C PHE A 174 17.07 6.36 -1.23
N ASP A 175 16.67 7.19 -2.19
CA ASP A 175 15.30 7.16 -2.70
C ASP A 175 15.07 5.96 -3.63
N VAL A 176 13.84 5.79 -4.12
CA VAL A 176 13.47 4.70 -5.03
C VAL A 176 14.19 4.75 -6.39
N ASN A 177 14.84 5.86 -6.71
CA ASN A 177 15.61 6.06 -7.94
C ASN A 177 17.09 5.76 -7.75
N GLY A 178 17.53 5.35 -6.55
CA GLY A 178 18.93 5.13 -6.23
C GLY A 178 19.72 6.42 -6.00
N THR A 179 19.06 7.55 -5.78
CA THR A 179 19.72 8.81 -5.42
C THR A 179 19.91 8.90 -3.92
N VAL A 180 21.13 9.24 -3.47
CA VAL A 180 21.40 9.46 -2.04
C VAL A 180 20.80 10.79 -1.59
N VAL A 181 19.81 10.72 -0.71
CA VAL A 181 19.12 11.89 -0.13
C VAL A 181 19.69 12.30 1.23
N ARG A 182 20.31 11.37 1.98
CA ARG A 182 21.01 11.67 3.24
C ARG A 182 22.26 10.82 3.41
N ARG A 183 23.21 11.38 4.17
CA ARG A 183 24.43 10.71 4.63
C ARG A 183 24.63 10.96 6.10
N ASN A 184 25.03 9.94 6.84
CA ASN A 184 25.40 10.07 8.24
C ASN A 184 26.67 9.26 8.55
N LYS A 185 27.58 9.87 9.33
CA LYS A 185 28.86 9.27 9.72
C LYS A 185 28.86 8.75 11.16
N GLY A 186 27.73 8.80 11.84
CA GLY A 186 27.57 8.39 13.23
C GLY A 186 28.05 9.46 14.22
N PRO A 187 28.68 9.06 15.35
CA PRO A 187 29.19 9.99 16.36
C PRO A 187 30.34 10.87 15.82
N ILE A 188 30.82 11.80 16.64
CA ILE A 188 31.90 12.75 16.28
C ILE A 188 33.16 12.02 15.76
N ASN A 189 33.47 10.85 16.32
CA ASN A 189 34.61 10.04 15.90
C ASN A 189 34.34 9.14 14.68
N GLY A 190 33.15 9.23 14.08
CA GLY A 190 32.72 8.37 12.99
C GLY A 190 32.21 7.00 13.48
N PHE A 191 31.51 6.30 12.59
CA PHE A 191 31.31 4.86 12.72
C PHE A 191 32.63 4.11 12.54
N ASP A 192 32.80 3.00 13.27
CA ASP A 192 33.93 2.08 13.08
C ASP A 192 33.44 0.70 12.63
N ARG A 193 33.46 0.49 11.30
CA ARG A 193 32.98 -0.72 10.62
C ARG A 193 31.54 -1.07 10.99
N PRO A 194 30.57 -0.21 10.61
CA PRO A 194 29.16 -0.48 10.87
C PRO A 194 28.70 -1.72 10.08
N MET A 195 27.83 -2.54 10.67
CA MET A 195 27.43 -3.85 10.12
C MET A 195 25.95 -3.94 9.79
N ASP A 196 25.08 -3.66 10.76
CA ASP A 196 23.63 -3.80 10.61
C ASP A 196 22.91 -2.54 11.04
N VAL A 197 21.69 -2.36 10.54
CA VAL A 197 20.76 -1.30 10.96
C VAL A 197 19.38 -1.89 11.16
N ILE A 198 18.74 -1.52 12.27
CA ILE A 198 17.32 -1.83 12.54
C ILE A 198 16.57 -0.59 12.99
N ARG A 199 15.27 -0.59 12.76
CA ARG A 199 14.34 0.40 13.32
C ARG A 199 13.80 -0.12 14.64
N LEU A 200 13.94 0.68 15.68
CA LEU A 200 13.40 0.40 17.01
C LEU A 200 11.92 0.81 17.10
N LYS A 201 11.17 0.26 18.05
CA LYS A 201 9.74 0.57 18.28
C LYS A 201 9.46 2.06 18.51
N ASN A 202 10.40 2.79 19.08
CA ASN A 202 10.31 4.24 19.28
C ASN A 202 10.62 5.07 18.01
N GLY A 203 10.88 4.42 16.87
CA GLY A 203 11.19 5.05 15.59
C GLY A 203 12.68 5.33 15.35
N ASN A 204 13.51 5.27 16.40
CA ASN A 204 14.96 5.45 16.29
C ASN A 204 15.61 4.30 15.51
N LEU A 205 16.83 4.53 15.03
CA LEU A 205 17.64 3.52 14.36
C LEU A 205 18.74 3.03 15.31
N ALA A 206 18.99 1.73 15.32
CA ALA A 206 20.16 1.15 15.97
C ALA A 206 21.12 0.61 14.91
N VAL A 207 22.41 0.95 15.05
CA VAL A 207 23.49 0.53 14.14
C VAL A 207 24.57 -0.19 14.94
N SER A 208 24.89 -1.43 14.58
CA SER A 208 25.99 -2.19 15.18
C SER A 208 27.32 -1.76 14.56
N GLU A 209 28.35 -1.62 15.38
CA GLU A 209 29.71 -1.25 14.95
C GLU A 209 30.70 -2.34 15.34
N SER A 210 31.14 -3.13 14.36
CA SER A 210 31.94 -4.33 14.60
C SER A 210 33.33 -4.02 15.18
N ALA A 211 34.02 -2.99 14.70
CA ALA A 211 35.31 -2.61 15.29
C ALA A 211 35.18 -1.63 16.45
N GLY A 212 34.07 -0.89 16.51
CA GLY A 212 33.75 -0.03 17.64
C GLY A 212 33.32 -0.79 18.90
N ASP A 213 33.02 -2.09 18.81
CA ASP A 213 32.50 -2.94 19.90
C ASP A 213 31.29 -2.30 20.62
N ARG A 214 30.44 -1.62 19.84
CA ARG A 214 29.33 -0.78 20.34
C ARG A 214 28.11 -0.84 19.42
N ILE A 215 27.00 -0.33 19.94
CA ILE A 215 25.75 -0.10 19.21
C ILE A 215 25.43 1.39 19.30
N SER A 216 25.31 2.04 18.15
CA SER A 216 24.93 3.45 18.02
C SER A 216 23.43 3.60 17.81
N ILE A 217 22.81 4.51 18.56
CA ILE A 217 21.41 4.90 18.42
C ILE A 217 21.34 6.25 17.71
N LEU A 218 20.50 6.30 16.68
CA LEU A 218 20.24 7.48 15.87
C LEU A 218 18.75 7.79 15.87
N SER A 219 18.37 9.04 15.64
CA SER A 219 16.98 9.39 15.38
C SER A 219 16.50 8.77 14.06
N GLU A 220 15.20 8.77 13.84
CA GLU A 220 14.58 8.28 12.59
C GLU A 220 15.18 8.93 11.32
N ASN A 221 15.56 10.20 11.39
CA ASN A 221 16.20 10.93 10.30
C ASN A 221 17.72 10.66 10.16
N GLY A 222 18.25 9.75 10.99
CA GLY A 222 19.63 9.30 11.00
C GLY A 222 20.59 10.16 11.83
N SER A 223 20.13 11.12 12.65
CA SER A 223 21.05 11.93 13.49
C SER A 223 21.51 11.15 14.73
N PHE A 224 22.80 11.17 15.05
CA PHE A 224 23.33 10.44 16.20
C PHE A 224 22.74 10.95 17.54
N ILE A 225 22.35 10.02 18.42
CA ILE A 225 21.80 10.30 19.76
C ILE A 225 22.80 9.86 20.84
N LYS A 226 23.12 8.56 20.88
CA LYS A 226 24.01 7.95 21.89
C LYS A 226 24.59 6.64 21.35
N TYR A 227 25.57 6.07 22.02
CA TYR A 227 25.96 4.67 21.83
C TYR A 227 26.11 3.97 23.19
N PHE A 228 26.05 2.65 23.19
CA PHE A 228 26.31 1.81 24.34
C PHE A 228 27.04 0.53 23.92
N GLY A 229 27.44 -0.27 24.92
CA GLY A 229 28.38 -1.36 24.73
C GLY A 229 29.82 -0.92 24.94
N ALA A 230 30.67 -1.89 25.25
CA ALA A 230 32.10 -1.72 25.37
C ALA A 230 32.81 -3.03 25.08
N ARG A 231 34.06 -2.96 24.64
CA ARG A 231 34.86 -4.16 24.36
C ARG A 231 34.98 -5.07 25.58
N GLY A 232 34.66 -6.35 25.43
CA GLY A 232 34.93 -7.37 26.44
C GLY A 232 33.98 -8.57 26.43
N ARG A 233 33.97 -9.34 27.51
CA ARG A 233 33.20 -10.59 27.65
C ARG A 233 32.16 -10.57 28.77
N GLY A 234 32.14 -9.50 29.56
CA GLY A 234 31.16 -9.32 30.62
C GLY A 234 29.74 -9.04 30.11
N GLN A 235 28.84 -8.80 31.05
CA GLN A 235 27.47 -8.37 30.78
C GLN A 235 27.47 -6.99 30.10
N GLY A 236 26.72 -6.86 29.00
CA GLY A 236 26.68 -5.63 28.19
C GLY A 236 27.97 -5.31 27.42
N GLN A 237 28.97 -6.20 27.46
CA GLN A 237 30.20 -6.06 26.67
C GLN A 237 30.12 -6.89 25.38
N LEU A 238 30.76 -6.37 24.33
CA LEU A 238 30.71 -6.91 22.97
C LEU A 238 32.13 -7.10 22.42
N VAL A 239 32.28 -8.02 21.46
CA VAL A 239 33.46 -8.15 20.60
C VAL A 239 32.98 -8.42 19.17
N GLY A 240 33.01 -7.42 18.30
CA GLY A 240 32.56 -7.59 16.92
C GLY A 240 31.06 -7.82 16.77
N PRO A 241 30.17 -6.99 17.34
CA PRO A 241 28.73 -7.15 17.12
C PRO A 241 28.39 -7.06 15.62
N GLN A 242 27.52 -7.96 15.13
CA GLN A 242 27.15 -8.00 13.71
C GLN A 242 25.70 -7.59 13.47
N TYR A 243 24.72 -8.44 13.80
CA TYR A 243 23.31 -8.20 13.47
C TYR A 243 22.49 -7.90 14.72
N LEU A 244 21.42 -7.15 14.52
CA LEU A 244 20.54 -6.67 15.59
C LEU A 244 19.10 -7.13 15.39
N ALA A 245 18.38 -7.33 16.48
CA ALA A 245 16.92 -7.48 16.51
C ALA A 245 16.35 -6.83 17.80
N GLU A 246 15.06 -6.52 17.80
CA GLU A 246 14.36 -5.96 18.97
C GLU A 246 13.14 -6.82 19.30
N ASP A 247 12.87 -7.06 20.58
CA ASP A 247 11.67 -7.75 21.02
C ASP A 247 10.51 -6.81 21.38
N ASP A 248 9.38 -7.41 21.78
CA ASP A 248 8.20 -6.62 22.06
C ASP A 248 8.29 -5.67 23.25
N PHE A 249 9.24 -5.91 24.15
CA PHE A 249 9.50 -5.12 25.34
C PHE A 249 10.54 -4.02 25.09
N GLY A 250 11.05 -3.89 23.86
CA GLY A 250 12.10 -2.94 23.50
C GLY A 250 13.50 -3.41 23.86
N ASN A 251 13.69 -4.71 24.15
CA ASN A 251 15.03 -5.25 24.38
C ASN A 251 15.75 -5.45 23.05
N ILE A 252 17.01 -5.02 22.99
CA ILE A 252 17.86 -5.09 21.79
C ILE A 252 18.79 -6.29 21.91
N TYR A 253 18.72 -7.19 20.94
CA TYR A 253 19.54 -8.39 20.84
C TYR A 253 20.65 -8.15 19.81
N ALA A 254 21.88 -8.50 20.15
CA ALA A 254 23.03 -8.38 19.26
C ALA A 254 23.77 -9.70 19.15
N THR A 255 24.06 -10.13 17.92
CA THR A 255 24.99 -11.23 17.69
C THR A 255 26.42 -10.77 17.91
N ASP A 256 27.02 -11.26 19.00
CA ASP A 256 28.35 -10.93 19.46
C ASP A 256 29.34 -11.95 18.86
N PHE A 257 29.69 -11.70 17.58
CA PHE A 257 30.41 -12.64 16.73
C PHE A 257 31.73 -13.12 17.35
N GLY A 258 32.51 -12.20 17.95
CA GLY A 258 33.81 -12.49 18.52
C GLY A 258 33.76 -13.32 19.81
N ASN A 259 32.62 -13.32 20.51
CA ASN A 259 32.40 -14.15 21.70
C ASN A 259 31.49 -15.37 21.44
N ALA A 260 31.01 -15.56 20.20
CA ALA A 260 30.12 -16.64 19.80
C ALA A 260 28.87 -16.76 20.69
N ARG A 261 28.18 -15.64 20.90
CA ARG A 261 26.98 -15.55 21.75
C ARG A 261 26.01 -14.49 21.24
N VAL A 262 24.84 -14.41 21.88
CA VAL A 262 23.92 -13.26 21.76
C VAL A 262 23.95 -12.48 23.06
N VAL A 263 24.04 -11.14 22.96
CA VAL A 263 23.95 -10.23 24.11
C VAL A 263 22.65 -9.44 24.02
N VAL A 264 21.96 -9.29 25.15
CA VAL A 264 20.66 -8.60 25.24
C VAL A 264 20.83 -7.33 26.06
N PHE A 265 20.28 -6.23 25.56
CA PHE A 265 20.23 -4.93 26.20
C PHE A 265 18.77 -4.50 26.42
N ASP A 266 18.51 -3.69 27.43
CA ASP A 266 17.24 -2.95 27.51
C ASP A 266 17.23 -1.76 26.53
N ALA A 267 16.11 -1.04 26.46
CA ALA A 267 15.94 0.13 25.61
C ALA A 267 16.90 1.29 25.98
N GLU A 268 17.37 1.33 27.23
CA GLU A 268 18.32 2.31 27.73
C GLU A 268 19.77 1.98 27.32
N GLY A 269 20.06 0.73 26.96
CA GLY A 269 21.37 0.23 26.56
C GLY A 269 22.13 -0.47 27.69
N ASN A 270 21.48 -0.84 28.78
CA ASN A 270 22.07 -1.64 29.85
C ASN A 270 22.06 -3.13 29.47
N GLY A 271 23.18 -3.82 29.67
CA GLY A 271 23.26 -5.26 29.40
C GLY A 271 22.40 -6.06 30.38
N LEU A 272 21.46 -6.85 29.87
CA LEU A 272 20.55 -7.67 30.66
C LEU A 272 21.07 -9.09 30.84
N LEU A 273 21.40 -9.78 29.74
CA LEU A 273 21.91 -11.15 29.76
C LEU A 273 22.69 -11.45 28.48
N HIS A 274 23.30 -12.63 28.44
CA HIS A 274 23.81 -13.23 27.21
C HIS A 274 23.52 -14.73 27.20
N PHE A 275 23.41 -15.31 26.01
CA PHE A 275 23.14 -16.74 25.83
C PHE A 275 23.79 -17.28 24.56
N GLY A 276 23.69 -18.59 24.36
CA GLY A 276 24.26 -19.27 23.20
C GLY A 276 25.56 -20.04 23.50
N GLU A 277 25.92 -20.16 24.78
CA GLU A 277 26.97 -21.07 25.23
C GLU A 277 26.49 -22.54 25.17
N LYS A 278 27.44 -23.47 25.29
CA LYS A 278 27.12 -24.90 25.29
C LYS A 278 26.28 -25.26 26.54
N THR A 279 25.16 -25.93 26.32
CA THR A 279 24.28 -26.52 27.34
C THR A 279 24.04 -28.00 27.04
N GLU A 280 23.21 -28.68 27.84
CA GLU A 280 22.86 -30.09 27.60
C GLU A 280 22.07 -30.30 26.29
N GLY A 281 21.26 -29.32 25.89
CA GLY A 281 20.43 -29.38 24.68
C GLY A 281 20.97 -28.60 23.47
N PHE A 282 22.02 -27.79 23.65
CA PHE A 282 22.56 -26.92 22.61
C PHE A 282 24.09 -26.92 22.62
N ASP A 283 24.71 -27.20 21.47
CA ASP A 283 26.17 -27.30 21.34
C ASP A 283 26.93 -25.97 21.41
N GLY A 284 26.22 -24.87 21.64
CA GLY A 284 26.77 -23.51 21.63
C GLY A 284 27.00 -22.98 20.21
N PHE A 285 26.94 -21.66 20.03
CA PHE A 285 27.27 -21.08 18.73
C PHE A 285 28.76 -21.23 18.39
N LYS A 286 29.05 -21.20 17.10
CA LYS A 286 30.40 -21.06 16.55
C LYS A 286 30.61 -19.68 15.96
N SER A 287 29.60 -19.17 15.26
CA SER A 287 29.69 -17.92 14.52
C SER A 287 28.27 -17.39 14.29
N PRO A 288 27.60 -16.89 15.34
CA PRO A 288 26.23 -16.40 15.23
C PRO A 288 26.22 -15.15 14.34
N THR A 289 25.34 -15.14 13.33
CA THR A 289 25.21 -14.05 12.37
C THR A 289 23.82 -13.44 12.44
N GLY A 290 22.91 -13.80 11.54
CA GLY A 290 21.59 -13.21 11.45
C GLY A 290 20.73 -13.53 12.67
N ILE A 291 19.97 -12.54 13.13
CA ILE A 291 19.05 -12.67 14.27
C ILE A 291 17.72 -12.00 13.94
N ALA A 292 16.63 -12.64 14.29
CA ALA A 292 15.27 -12.10 14.17
C ALA A 292 14.44 -12.45 15.40
N VAL A 293 13.53 -11.55 15.79
CA VAL A 293 12.54 -11.81 16.84
C VAL A 293 11.16 -11.83 16.19
N CYS A 294 10.48 -12.98 16.23
CA CYS A 294 9.17 -13.16 15.62
C CYS A 294 8.27 -13.98 16.55
N GLY A 295 7.01 -13.56 16.74
CA GLY A 295 6.03 -14.31 17.54
C GLY A 295 6.48 -14.59 18.98
N GLY A 296 7.29 -13.70 19.56
CA GLY A 296 7.85 -13.85 20.91
C GLY A 296 9.02 -14.82 21.05
N ARG A 297 9.53 -15.38 19.94
CA ARG A 297 10.73 -16.23 19.90
C ARG A 297 11.89 -15.53 19.22
N ILE A 298 13.12 -15.94 19.55
CA ILE A 298 14.35 -15.46 18.91
C ILE A 298 14.91 -16.56 18.01
N PHE A 299 15.21 -16.19 16.76
CA PHE A 299 15.82 -17.05 15.76
C PHE A 299 17.22 -16.55 15.46
N VAL A 300 18.21 -17.44 15.55
CA VAL A 300 19.61 -17.09 15.31
C VAL A 300 20.22 -18.06 14.30
N ALA A 301 20.78 -17.51 13.22
CA ALA A 301 21.56 -18.26 12.25
C ALA A 301 23.02 -18.38 12.71
N ASP A 302 23.67 -19.50 12.38
CA ASP A 302 25.11 -19.69 12.60
C ASP A 302 25.82 -19.90 11.26
N SER A 303 26.77 -19.03 10.93
CA SER A 303 27.43 -19.04 9.62
C SER A 303 28.39 -20.21 9.41
N VAL A 304 28.85 -20.86 10.48
CA VAL A 304 29.76 -22.02 10.40
C VAL A 304 28.98 -23.32 10.43
N LYS A 305 27.94 -23.41 11.25
CA LYS A 305 27.10 -24.60 11.32
C LYS A 305 26.08 -24.69 10.18
N GLY A 306 25.63 -23.56 9.65
CA GLY A 306 24.69 -23.54 8.52
C GLY A 306 23.24 -23.88 8.89
N GLY A 307 22.85 -23.63 10.14
CA GLY A 307 21.50 -23.87 10.66
C GLY A 307 20.87 -22.62 11.32
N ILE A 308 19.61 -22.73 11.73
CA ILE A 308 18.86 -21.71 12.47
C ILE A 308 18.31 -22.32 13.76
N TYR A 309 18.53 -21.63 14.87
CA TYR A 309 18.21 -22.09 16.22
C TYR A 309 17.19 -21.17 16.88
N GLU A 310 16.27 -21.76 17.65
CA GLU A 310 15.19 -21.07 18.36
C GLU A 310 15.49 -20.92 19.85
N PHE A 311 15.18 -19.74 20.38
CA PHE A 311 15.33 -19.41 21.79
C PHE A 311 14.09 -18.65 22.30
N ASP A 312 13.84 -18.74 23.62
CA ASP A 312 12.92 -17.84 24.30
C ASP A 312 13.60 -16.52 24.69
N LYS A 313 12.81 -15.56 25.18
CA LYS A 313 13.30 -14.23 25.62
C LYS A 313 14.25 -14.28 26.84
N ALA A 314 14.29 -15.40 27.56
CA ALA A 314 15.24 -15.61 28.65
C ALA A 314 16.57 -16.23 28.16
N GLY A 315 16.69 -16.54 26.86
CA GLY A 315 17.89 -17.12 26.25
C GLY A 315 17.95 -18.65 26.36
N ASN A 316 16.86 -19.31 26.76
CA ASN A 316 16.81 -20.77 26.80
C ASN A 316 16.64 -21.33 25.38
N PHE A 317 17.41 -22.36 25.05
CA PHE A 317 17.29 -23.05 23.77
C PHE A 317 15.97 -23.84 23.70
N LEU A 318 15.20 -23.61 22.63
CA LEU A 318 13.92 -24.27 22.38
C LEU A 318 14.02 -25.39 21.35
N GLY A 319 14.87 -25.22 20.33
CA GLY A 319 14.99 -26.21 19.26
C GLY A 319 15.74 -25.70 18.03
N VAL A 320 15.83 -26.58 17.04
CA VAL A 320 16.43 -26.28 15.74
C VAL A 320 15.29 -26.02 14.76
N LEU A 321 15.20 -24.81 14.21
CA LEU A 321 14.25 -24.49 13.13
C LEU A 321 14.75 -25.09 11.81
N VAL A 322 16.04 -24.90 11.52
CA VAL A 322 16.69 -25.41 10.30
C VAL A 322 17.98 -26.12 10.66
N ASN A 323 18.11 -27.37 10.20
CA ASN A 323 19.24 -28.25 10.53
C ASN A 323 20.58 -27.73 10.01
N ASP A 324 21.66 -28.06 10.73
CA ASP A 324 23.05 -27.79 10.34
C ASP A 324 23.36 -28.31 8.92
N GLY A 325 24.20 -27.58 8.20
CA GLY A 325 24.60 -27.90 6.83
C GLY A 325 23.58 -27.53 5.76
N THR A 326 22.41 -27.00 6.11
CA THR A 326 21.41 -26.53 5.14
C THR A 326 21.92 -25.30 4.37
N PHE A 327 22.51 -24.35 5.10
CA PHE A 327 23.11 -23.14 4.54
C PHE A 327 24.63 -23.24 4.53
N SER A 328 25.26 -22.62 3.54
CA SER A 328 26.71 -22.66 3.39
C SER A 328 27.45 -21.58 4.20
N ARG A 329 26.85 -20.39 4.30
CA ARG A 329 27.32 -19.21 5.02
C ARG A 329 26.16 -18.21 5.17
N PRO A 330 25.19 -18.49 6.06
CA PRO A 330 24.10 -17.56 6.33
C PRO A 330 24.64 -16.27 6.98
N GLU A 331 24.21 -15.12 6.47
CA GLU A 331 24.63 -13.77 6.91
C GLU A 331 23.44 -13.07 7.62
N SER A 332 22.59 -12.32 6.92
CA SER A 332 21.39 -11.71 7.52
C SER A 332 20.23 -12.68 7.72
N LEU A 333 19.40 -12.38 8.72
CA LEU A 333 18.09 -12.99 8.98
C LEU A 333 17.13 -11.87 9.39
N LYS A 334 16.07 -11.62 8.62
CA LYS A 334 15.08 -10.55 8.89
C LYS A 334 13.66 -11.12 8.82
N GLN A 335 12.74 -10.58 9.60
CA GLN A 335 11.32 -10.97 9.49
C GLN A 335 10.76 -10.60 8.12
N TRP A 336 9.97 -11.49 7.52
CA TRP A 336 9.26 -11.24 6.27
C TRP A 336 7.80 -11.69 6.37
N GLY A 337 6.91 -10.73 6.57
CA GLY A 337 5.51 -11.02 6.89
C GLY A 337 5.35 -11.66 8.28
N SER A 338 4.22 -12.33 8.51
CA SER A 338 3.90 -13.01 9.77
C SER A 338 4.59 -14.37 9.93
N ASP A 339 4.84 -15.06 8.81
CA ASP A 339 5.11 -16.50 8.81
C ASP A 339 6.48 -16.89 8.25
N TYR A 340 7.25 -15.93 7.72
CA TYR A 340 8.54 -16.20 7.09
C TYR A 340 9.67 -15.34 7.65
N LEU A 341 10.89 -15.86 7.51
CA LEU A 341 12.15 -15.13 7.66
C LEU A 341 12.83 -15.04 6.30
N LEU A 342 13.42 -13.88 6.00
CA LEU A 342 14.28 -13.69 4.84
C LEU A 342 15.74 -13.86 5.26
N LEU A 343 16.43 -14.82 4.67
CA LEU A 343 17.81 -15.18 4.97
C LEU A 343 18.69 -15.01 3.73
N THR A 344 19.92 -14.54 3.93
CA THR A 344 20.92 -14.45 2.87
C THR A 344 22.03 -15.47 3.07
N ASP A 345 22.37 -16.24 2.04
CA ASP A 345 23.46 -17.22 2.06
C ASP A 345 24.27 -17.14 0.77
N ARG A 346 25.53 -16.68 0.89
CA ARG A 346 26.46 -16.43 -0.23
C ARG A 346 25.86 -15.52 -1.31
N ASN A 347 25.32 -16.08 -2.39
CA ASN A 347 24.74 -15.34 -3.52
C ASN A 347 23.24 -15.60 -3.68
N LYS A 348 22.60 -16.14 -2.64
CA LYS A 348 21.19 -16.52 -2.64
C LYS A 348 20.43 -15.85 -1.52
N VAL A 349 19.15 -15.63 -1.77
CA VAL A 349 18.17 -15.20 -0.78
C VAL A 349 17.13 -16.30 -0.63
N TYR A 350 16.84 -16.65 0.61
CA TYR A 350 15.92 -17.70 1.01
C TYR A 350 14.80 -17.16 1.87
N ALA A 351 13.59 -17.67 1.69
CA ALA A 351 12.52 -17.59 2.67
C ALA A 351 12.51 -18.86 3.52
N VAL A 352 12.44 -18.70 4.83
CA VAL A 352 12.35 -19.78 5.80
C VAL A 352 11.00 -19.67 6.51
N GLU A 353 10.17 -20.70 6.40
CA GLU A 353 8.87 -20.75 7.06
C GLU A 353 9.02 -21.01 8.56
N LEU A 354 8.40 -20.17 9.40
CA LEU A 354 8.51 -20.23 10.85
C LEU A 354 7.85 -21.46 11.48
N SER A 355 6.81 -22.00 10.86
CA SER A 355 6.04 -23.12 11.42
C SER A 355 6.70 -24.48 11.19
N SER A 356 7.42 -24.64 10.08
CA SER A 356 7.94 -25.92 9.62
C SER A 356 9.47 -25.95 9.44
N GLY A 357 10.12 -24.78 9.36
CA GLY A 357 11.52 -24.66 8.96
C GLY A 357 11.75 -24.89 7.46
N ALA A 358 10.69 -24.97 6.64
CA ALA A 358 10.82 -25.15 5.19
C ALA A 358 11.56 -23.98 4.55
N VAL A 359 12.50 -24.29 3.66
CA VAL A 359 13.38 -23.31 3.00
C VAL A 359 13.06 -23.22 1.52
N PHE A 360 12.81 -22.00 1.04
CA PHE A 360 12.49 -21.70 -0.35
C PHE A 360 13.53 -20.74 -0.93
N GLU A 361 14.11 -21.08 -2.08
CA GLU A 361 15.03 -20.17 -2.78
C GLU A 361 14.22 -19.11 -3.55
N ASN A 362 14.37 -17.84 -3.17
CA ASN A 362 13.62 -16.73 -3.76
C ASN A 362 14.43 -15.96 -4.79
N ALA A 363 15.72 -15.75 -4.56
CA ALA A 363 16.55 -14.95 -5.46
C ALA A 363 17.98 -15.46 -5.52
N ILE A 364 18.63 -15.19 -6.65
CA ILE A 364 20.05 -15.46 -6.86
C ILE A 364 20.67 -14.26 -7.58
N THR A 365 21.83 -13.80 -7.12
CA THR A 365 22.63 -12.79 -7.82
C THR A 365 23.65 -13.45 -8.74
N GLY A 366 23.83 -12.88 -9.94
CA GLY A 366 24.56 -13.46 -11.08
C GLY A 366 26.10 -13.51 -10.96
N LYS A 367 26.75 -14.15 -11.96
CA LYS A 367 28.07 -14.81 -11.87
C LYS A 367 29.28 -13.86 -11.71
N GLY A 368 29.72 -13.69 -10.46
CA GLY A 368 30.99 -13.11 -10.06
C GLY A 368 31.40 -13.56 -8.64
N LYS A 369 32.37 -12.89 -8.02
CA LYS A 369 32.60 -13.02 -6.57
C LYS A 369 31.45 -12.28 -5.87
N SER A 370 30.37 -13.00 -5.54
CA SER A 370 29.23 -12.46 -4.78
C SER A 370 29.34 -12.81 -3.29
N LEU A 371 28.94 -11.89 -2.43
CA LEU A 371 28.65 -12.12 -1.03
C LEU A 371 27.53 -11.18 -0.60
N ILE A 372 26.30 -11.66 -0.73
CA ILE A 372 25.12 -11.02 -0.19
C ILE A 372 25.21 -11.02 1.34
N THR A 373 25.00 -9.85 1.91
CA THR A 373 25.11 -9.58 3.35
C THR A 373 23.79 -9.20 3.99
N SER A 374 22.83 -8.71 3.20
CA SER A 374 21.48 -8.34 3.64
C SER A 374 20.46 -8.46 2.53
N ALA A 375 19.24 -8.85 2.90
CA ALA A 375 18.06 -8.76 2.05
C ALA A 375 16.88 -8.24 2.87
N VAL A 376 16.10 -7.31 2.31
CA VAL A 376 14.91 -6.72 2.94
C VAL A 376 13.85 -6.44 1.89
N SER A 377 12.58 -6.62 2.23
CA SER A 377 11.48 -6.19 1.35
C SER A 377 11.34 -4.67 1.35
N ASP A 378 11.18 -4.06 0.18
CA ASP A 378 10.79 -2.65 0.07
C ASP A 378 9.27 -2.45 0.14
N ARG A 379 8.83 -1.20 0.10
CA ARG A 379 7.38 -0.86 0.10
C ARG A 379 6.69 -1.09 -1.24
N ASN A 380 7.45 -1.34 -2.31
CA ASN A 380 6.97 -1.51 -3.68
C ASN A 380 6.91 -2.99 -4.11
N GLY A 381 7.12 -3.93 -3.17
CA GLY A 381 7.01 -5.37 -3.40
C GLY A 381 8.29 -6.04 -3.91
N ASN A 382 9.42 -5.33 -3.92
CA ASN A 382 10.74 -5.82 -4.30
C ASN A 382 11.51 -6.34 -3.07
N ILE A 383 12.60 -7.05 -3.32
CA ILE A 383 13.63 -7.36 -2.33
C ILE A 383 14.88 -6.57 -2.68
N ILE A 384 15.35 -5.75 -1.75
CA ILE A 384 16.62 -5.04 -1.83
C ILE A 384 17.70 -5.95 -1.27
N VAL A 385 18.79 -6.11 -2.02
CA VAL A 385 19.87 -7.03 -1.70
C VAL A 385 21.19 -6.28 -1.71
N THR A 386 21.95 -6.32 -0.61
CA THR A 386 23.30 -5.73 -0.57
C THR A 386 24.34 -6.82 -0.84
N ASP A 387 25.22 -6.59 -1.82
CA ASP A 387 26.35 -7.48 -2.11
C ASP A 387 27.68 -6.81 -1.79
N PHE A 388 28.33 -7.33 -0.74
CA PHE A 388 29.60 -6.81 -0.24
C PHE A 388 30.74 -6.93 -1.24
N LYS A 389 30.82 -8.05 -1.97
CA LYS A 389 31.95 -8.33 -2.86
C LYS A 389 31.75 -7.75 -4.26
N ALA A 390 30.52 -7.75 -4.75
CA ALA A 390 30.17 -7.06 -5.99
C ALA A 390 30.19 -5.53 -5.80
N ASN A 391 30.10 -5.07 -4.55
CA ASN A 391 29.99 -3.67 -4.18
C ASN A 391 28.79 -3.00 -4.84
N GLU A 392 27.64 -3.68 -4.75
CA GLU A 392 26.41 -3.29 -5.45
C GLU A 392 25.19 -3.55 -4.57
N ILE A 393 24.14 -2.77 -4.80
CA ILE A 393 22.83 -2.94 -4.18
C ILE A 393 21.86 -3.30 -5.31
N TYR A 394 21.33 -4.51 -5.28
CA TYR A 394 20.39 -5.00 -6.28
C TYR A 394 18.96 -4.75 -5.83
N VAL A 395 18.11 -4.36 -6.78
CA VAL A 395 16.66 -4.37 -6.64
C VAL A 395 16.15 -5.62 -7.34
N MET A 396 15.59 -6.54 -6.57
CA MET A 396 15.06 -7.81 -7.06
C MET A 396 13.54 -7.73 -7.12
N SER A 397 12.95 -7.90 -8.30
CA SER A 397 11.51 -7.85 -8.51
C SER A 397 10.96 -9.21 -8.94
N LYS A 398 9.68 -9.45 -8.68
CA LYS A 398 9.00 -10.67 -9.16
C LYS A 398 8.96 -10.68 -10.69
N MET A 399 9.18 -11.84 -11.29
CA MET A 399 9.12 -11.99 -12.76
C MET A 399 7.80 -11.50 -13.37
N THR A 400 6.69 -11.75 -12.68
CA THR A 400 5.34 -11.31 -13.10
C THR A 400 5.17 -9.79 -13.10
N GLU A 401 5.93 -9.08 -12.27
CA GLU A 401 5.93 -7.62 -12.18
C GLU A 401 6.89 -6.95 -13.16
N LEU A 402 7.87 -7.66 -13.71
CA LEU A 402 8.77 -7.12 -14.73
C LEU A 402 8.10 -7.02 -16.10
N VAL A 403 7.23 -7.98 -16.40
CA VAL A 403 6.44 -7.98 -17.64
C VAL A 403 5.23 -7.04 -17.50
N GLY A 404 4.74 -6.85 -16.27
CA GLY A 404 3.62 -5.99 -15.96
C GLY A 404 4.05 -4.54 -15.73
N GLY A 405 3.69 -3.64 -16.64
CA GLY A 405 3.82 -2.19 -16.42
C GLY A 405 2.98 -1.68 -15.24
N PHE A 406 3.08 -0.38 -14.97
CA PHE A 406 2.26 0.28 -13.96
C PHE A 406 0.81 0.46 -14.43
N PHE A 407 -0.11 0.30 -13.49
CA PHE A 407 -1.48 0.75 -13.63
C PHE A 407 -1.55 2.20 -13.10
N VAL A 408 -1.47 3.14 -14.04
CA VAL A 408 -1.54 4.58 -13.76
C VAL A 408 -2.97 5.04 -14.01
N GLN A 409 -3.50 5.90 -13.15
CA GLN A 409 -4.87 6.40 -13.25
C GLN A 409 -4.95 7.87 -12.84
N PHE A 410 -5.62 8.69 -13.64
CA PHE A 410 -6.10 9.99 -13.16
C PHE A 410 -7.26 9.80 -12.19
N GLU A 411 -7.08 10.25 -10.96
CA GLU A 411 -8.12 10.29 -9.93
C GLU A 411 -8.98 11.54 -10.10
N ARG A 412 -8.31 12.69 -10.27
CA ARG A 412 -8.96 13.98 -10.35
C ARG A 412 -8.18 14.98 -11.20
N VAL A 413 -8.91 15.85 -11.88
CA VAL A 413 -8.36 17.05 -12.51
C VAL A 413 -9.15 18.25 -12.01
N ILE A 414 -8.46 19.17 -11.34
CA ILE A 414 -9.01 20.38 -10.74
C ILE A 414 -8.55 21.55 -11.59
N SER A 415 -9.51 22.30 -12.13
CA SER A 415 -9.24 23.44 -13.02
C SER A 415 -10.05 24.68 -12.65
N ASP A 416 -10.61 24.74 -11.44
CA ASP A 416 -11.46 25.84 -10.98
C ASP A 416 -10.75 27.21 -11.02
N ASN A 417 -9.42 27.23 -10.88
CA ASN A 417 -8.56 28.41 -10.94
C ASN A 417 -7.79 28.53 -12.27
N PHE A 418 -8.39 28.12 -13.39
CA PHE A 418 -7.76 28.15 -14.72
C PHE A 418 -7.06 29.49 -15.02
N PRO A 419 -5.82 29.52 -15.57
CA PRO A 419 -5.11 28.42 -16.24
C PRO A 419 -4.33 27.47 -15.33
N GLU A 420 -4.38 27.63 -14.00
CA GLU A 420 -3.77 26.67 -13.10
C GLU A 420 -4.57 25.35 -13.12
N VAL A 421 -3.87 24.23 -13.32
CA VAL A 421 -4.45 22.89 -13.33
C VAL A 421 -3.73 22.03 -12.31
N ILE A 422 -4.50 21.37 -11.45
CA ILE A 422 -4.00 20.39 -10.50
C ILE A 422 -4.51 19.01 -10.91
N VAL A 423 -3.60 18.05 -11.04
CA VAL A 423 -3.94 16.66 -11.35
C VAL A 423 -3.54 15.74 -10.22
N GLU A 424 -4.42 14.81 -9.89
CA GLU A 424 -4.19 13.75 -8.92
C GLU A 424 -4.09 12.42 -9.67
N VAL A 425 -2.98 11.72 -9.46
CA VAL A 425 -2.63 10.51 -10.21
C VAL A 425 -2.29 9.39 -9.24
N ARG A 426 -2.95 8.25 -9.42
CA ARG A 426 -2.64 7.02 -8.70
C ARG A 426 -1.73 6.14 -9.53
N VAL A 427 -0.71 5.58 -8.90
CA VAL A 427 0.21 4.60 -9.49
C VAL A 427 0.17 3.31 -8.67
N GLU A 428 -0.24 2.23 -9.32
CA GLU A 428 -0.30 0.88 -8.74
C GLU A 428 0.44 -0.12 -9.65
N ASN A 429 0.75 -1.30 -9.13
CA ASN A 429 1.04 -2.44 -9.97
C ASN A 429 -0.26 -3.12 -10.45
N ARG A 430 -0.14 -4.15 -11.29
CA ARG A 430 -1.32 -4.89 -11.80
C ARG A 430 -2.18 -5.52 -10.69
N LYS A 431 -1.64 -5.74 -9.49
CA LYS A 431 -2.31 -6.36 -8.34
C LYS A 431 -2.85 -5.36 -7.29
N ARG A 432 -3.09 -4.10 -7.66
CA ARG A 432 -3.56 -3.02 -6.75
C ARG A 432 -2.57 -2.65 -5.64
N GLN A 433 -1.31 -3.08 -5.73
CA GLN A 433 -0.31 -2.67 -4.75
C GLN A 433 0.20 -1.28 -5.12
N PRO A 434 0.13 -0.30 -4.21
CA PRO A 434 0.56 1.06 -4.51
C PRO A 434 2.06 1.15 -4.76
N VAL A 435 2.46 2.05 -5.66
CA VAL A 435 3.87 2.39 -5.89
C VAL A 435 4.17 3.70 -5.18
N VAL A 436 5.05 3.68 -4.20
CA VAL A 436 5.38 4.80 -3.32
C VAL A 436 6.79 5.34 -3.56
N GLY A 437 7.03 6.60 -3.17
CA GLY A 437 8.34 7.25 -3.19
C GLY A 437 8.73 7.86 -4.53
N LEU A 438 7.86 7.82 -5.54
CA LEU A 438 8.15 8.41 -6.86
C LEU A 438 8.34 9.92 -6.76
N LYS A 439 9.33 10.43 -7.49
CA LYS A 439 9.69 11.85 -7.56
C LYS A 439 9.26 12.44 -8.88
N GLN A 440 9.32 13.77 -9.01
CA GLN A 440 8.89 14.47 -10.23
C GLN A 440 9.55 13.91 -11.50
N GLN A 441 10.83 13.51 -11.44
CA GLN A 441 11.56 12.91 -12.56
C GLN A 441 10.98 11.58 -13.07
N ASN A 442 10.12 10.93 -12.28
CA ASN A 442 9.47 9.69 -12.65
C ASN A 442 8.25 9.92 -13.56
N PHE A 443 7.86 11.17 -13.81
CA PHE A 443 6.63 11.49 -14.52
C PHE A 443 6.89 12.34 -15.76
N LEU A 444 6.07 12.14 -16.78
CA LEU A 444 5.95 13.02 -17.95
C LEU A 444 4.48 13.36 -18.14
N ILE A 445 4.13 14.64 -18.07
CA ILE A 445 2.76 15.12 -18.33
C ILE A 445 2.73 15.75 -19.72
N THR A 446 1.70 15.42 -20.50
CA THR A 446 1.42 16.11 -21.76
C THR A 446 -0.03 16.59 -21.80
N GLU A 447 -0.26 17.77 -22.37
CA GLU A 447 -1.59 18.34 -22.60
C GLU A 447 -1.75 18.59 -24.10
N GLY A 448 -2.83 18.06 -24.70
CA GLY A 448 -3.01 18.13 -26.15
C GLY A 448 -1.82 17.58 -26.94
N LYS A 449 -1.18 16.52 -26.43
CA LYS A 449 0.05 15.88 -26.97
C LYS A 449 1.29 16.76 -26.97
N LYS A 450 1.28 17.88 -26.23
CA LYS A 450 2.46 18.72 -26.01
C LYS A 450 2.99 18.49 -24.59
N PRO A 451 4.30 18.24 -24.41
CA PRO A 451 4.90 18.17 -23.09
C PRO A 451 4.59 19.43 -22.28
N VAL A 452 4.20 19.22 -21.02
CA VAL A 452 4.05 20.27 -20.02
C VAL A 452 5.39 20.39 -19.32
N GLU A 453 6.16 21.44 -19.62
CA GLU A 453 7.53 21.60 -19.10
C GLU A 453 7.57 22.17 -17.67
N ASP A 454 6.52 22.89 -17.24
CA ASP A 454 6.48 23.64 -15.98
C ASP A 454 5.76 22.90 -14.84
N PHE A 455 5.45 21.61 -15.00
CA PHE A 455 4.74 20.88 -13.97
C PHE A 455 5.59 20.67 -12.70
N VAL A 456 4.94 20.70 -11.54
CA VAL A 456 5.57 20.54 -10.23
C VAL A 456 4.83 19.47 -9.43
N LEU A 457 5.56 18.52 -8.86
CA LEU A 457 5.02 17.58 -7.87
C LEU A 457 4.76 18.33 -6.54
N LEU A 458 3.49 18.51 -6.19
CA LEU A 458 3.06 19.18 -4.96
C LEU A 458 3.19 18.29 -3.72
N GLY A 459 2.94 16.98 -3.87
CA GLY A 459 3.07 16.06 -2.75
C GLY A 459 2.61 14.64 -3.04
N GLU A 460 3.09 13.74 -2.18
CA GLU A 460 2.88 12.29 -2.22
C GLU A 460 2.00 11.91 -1.02
N ALA A 461 0.84 11.30 -1.26
CA ALA A 461 -0.09 10.87 -0.20
C ALA A 461 0.55 9.97 0.85
N ASN A 462 1.53 9.18 0.43
CA ASN A 462 2.19 8.23 1.30
C ASN A 462 2.86 8.88 2.51
N ASN A 463 3.27 10.14 2.38
CA ASN A 463 3.99 10.88 3.41
C ASN A 463 3.04 11.65 4.35
N ASN A 464 1.73 11.57 4.15
CA ASN A 464 0.76 12.14 5.08
C ASN A 464 0.82 11.39 6.42
N ASP A 465 0.82 12.14 7.52
CA ASP A 465 0.84 11.64 8.90
C ASP A 465 -0.56 11.61 9.55
N PHE A 466 -1.61 11.83 8.77
CA PHE A 466 -3.00 11.82 9.19
C PHE A 466 -3.90 11.26 8.09
N ALA A 467 -5.13 10.90 8.47
CA ALA A 467 -6.13 10.34 7.58
C ALA A 467 -7.54 10.86 7.92
N ASP A 468 -8.42 10.91 6.93
CA ASP A 468 -9.85 11.13 7.15
C ASP A 468 -10.56 9.79 7.41
N ILE A 469 -11.36 9.74 8.46
CA ILE A 469 -11.91 8.49 8.99
C ILE A 469 -13.44 8.52 9.02
N ALA A 470 -14.06 7.45 8.55
CA ALA A 470 -15.48 7.19 8.76
C ALA A 470 -15.63 6.08 9.80
N ILE A 471 -16.15 6.42 10.98
CA ILE A 471 -16.49 5.45 12.01
C ILE A 471 -17.91 4.93 11.73
N LEU A 472 -17.98 3.69 11.30
CA LEU A 472 -19.23 2.99 11.01
C LEU A 472 -19.67 2.20 12.25
N ILE A 473 -20.80 2.57 12.82
CA ILE A 473 -21.34 1.98 14.05
C ILE A 473 -22.46 0.99 13.69
N ASP A 474 -22.28 -0.26 14.07
CA ASP A 474 -23.34 -1.26 14.01
C ASP A 474 -24.48 -0.93 15.01
N ARG A 475 -25.72 -0.88 14.51
CA ARG A 475 -26.93 -0.69 15.32
C ARG A 475 -27.80 -1.96 15.34
N SER A 476 -27.20 -3.13 15.22
CA SER A 476 -27.84 -4.42 15.50
C SER A 476 -28.30 -4.54 16.96
N LEU A 477 -29.33 -5.35 17.25
CA LEU A 477 -29.79 -5.57 18.63
C LEU A 477 -28.68 -6.15 19.55
N SER A 478 -27.75 -6.94 18.99
CA SER A 478 -26.62 -7.53 19.74
C SER A 478 -25.66 -6.46 20.28
N MET A 479 -25.58 -5.30 19.64
CA MET A 479 -24.75 -4.16 20.05
C MET A 479 -25.28 -3.40 21.26
N LYS A 480 -26.55 -3.59 21.64
CA LYS A 480 -27.18 -2.82 22.73
C LYS A 480 -26.47 -2.98 24.09
N LYS A 481 -25.90 -4.15 24.36
CA LYS A 481 -25.15 -4.43 25.60
C LYS A 481 -23.73 -3.83 25.63
N TYR A 482 -23.23 -3.35 24.50
CA TYR A 482 -21.87 -2.79 24.35
C TYR A 482 -21.85 -1.25 24.21
N GLU A 483 -22.93 -0.57 24.59
CA GLU A 483 -23.11 0.87 24.37
C GLU A 483 -22.03 1.74 25.04
N GLU A 484 -21.58 1.34 26.23
CA GLU A 484 -20.51 2.03 26.96
C GLU A 484 -19.14 1.82 26.29
N GLN A 485 -18.84 0.56 25.94
CA GLN A 485 -17.62 0.18 25.20
C GLN A 485 -17.54 0.88 23.86
N LEU A 486 -18.65 0.97 23.13
CA LEU A 486 -18.77 1.70 21.87
C LEU A 486 -18.43 3.18 22.06
N SER A 487 -18.98 3.81 23.10
CA SER A 487 -18.71 5.22 23.41
C SER A 487 -17.25 5.45 23.79
N GLY A 488 -16.63 4.51 24.52
CA GLY A 488 -15.19 4.51 24.80
C GLY A 488 -14.34 4.41 23.54
N ALA A 489 -14.65 3.44 22.68
CA ALA A 489 -13.90 3.19 21.45
C ALA A 489 -13.90 4.38 20.50
N VAL A 490 -15.05 5.03 20.29
CA VAL A 490 -15.14 6.23 19.43
C VAL A 490 -14.28 7.37 19.98
N ARG A 491 -14.31 7.59 21.30
CA ARG A 491 -13.50 8.64 21.96
C ARG A 491 -12.01 8.37 21.82
N GLU A 492 -11.59 7.13 22.02
CA GLU A 492 -10.18 6.73 21.91
C GLU A 492 -9.68 6.86 20.46
N LEU A 493 -10.44 6.37 19.49
CA LEU A 493 -10.11 6.51 18.06
C LEU A 493 -9.99 7.99 17.66
N ALA A 494 -10.96 8.82 18.04
CA ALA A 494 -10.96 10.24 17.72
C ALA A 494 -9.82 10.99 18.41
N ALA A 495 -9.51 10.67 19.67
CA ALA A 495 -8.37 11.24 20.39
C ALA A 495 -7.05 10.89 19.71
N SER A 496 -6.92 9.66 19.19
CA SER A 496 -5.71 9.20 18.51
C SER A 496 -5.47 9.82 17.13
N MET A 497 -6.45 10.54 16.58
CA MET A 497 -6.27 11.37 15.39
C MET A 497 -5.56 12.70 15.70
N ASP A 498 -5.36 13.05 16.98
CA ASP A 498 -4.65 14.26 17.44
C ASP A 498 -5.21 15.56 16.83
N GLY A 499 -6.52 15.62 16.62
CA GLY A 499 -7.21 16.77 16.01
C GLY A 499 -6.92 17.00 14.52
N LYS A 500 -6.14 16.12 13.86
CA LYS A 500 -5.84 16.15 12.42
C LYS A 500 -6.90 15.41 11.61
N GLY A 501 -7.06 15.78 10.35
CA GLY A 501 -8.06 15.21 9.46
C GLY A 501 -9.50 15.49 9.90
N GLN A 502 -10.44 14.79 9.27
CA GLN A 502 -11.86 14.82 9.53
C GLN A 502 -12.36 13.45 9.99
N VAL A 503 -13.35 13.44 10.87
CA VAL A 503 -14.04 12.22 11.27
C VAL A 503 -15.53 12.35 11.03
N SER A 504 -16.13 11.28 10.51
CA SER A 504 -17.59 11.14 10.40
C SER A 504 -18.07 9.92 11.17
N ILE A 505 -19.27 10.03 11.73
CA ILE A 505 -19.95 8.92 12.40
C ILE A 505 -21.15 8.52 11.57
N ILE A 506 -21.20 7.26 11.16
CA ILE A 506 -22.30 6.68 10.41
C ILE A 506 -22.92 5.58 11.26
N SER A 507 -24.24 5.62 11.43
CA SER A 507 -24.97 4.57 12.14
C SER A 507 -25.66 3.62 11.16
N ALA A 508 -25.29 2.35 11.19
CA ALA A 508 -25.89 1.26 10.41
C ALA A 508 -27.17 0.72 11.08
N GLY A 509 -28.25 1.49 11.02
CA GLY A 509 -29.59 1.02 11.39
C GLY A 509 -30.39 0.51 10.19
N LYS A 510 -31.72 0.51 10.30
CA LYS A 510 -32.62 0.10 9.19
C LYS A 510 -32.46 0.99 7.96
N VAL A 511 -32.25 2.28 8.19
CA VAL A 511 -31.83 3.27 7.18
C VAL A 511 -30.56 3.91 7.73
N PRO A 512 -29.41 3.77 7.05
CA PRO A 512 -28.17 4.36 7.53
C PRO A 512 -28.21 5.89 7.48
N VAL A 513 -27.56 6.52 8.46
CA VAL A 513 -27.49 7.98 8.56
C VAL A 513 -26.11 8.43 9.02
N THR A 514 -25.66 9.58 8.50
CA THR A 514 -24.51 10.31 9.04
C THR A 514 -24.98 11.08 10.26
N GLU A 515 -24.47 10.71 11.43
CA GLU A 515 -24.82 11.27 12.74
C GLU A 515 -23.96 12.49 13.07
N PHE A 516 -22.71 12.47 12.61
CA PHE A 516 -21.71 13.52 12.82
C PHE A 516 -20.73 13.58 11.65
N SER A 517 -20.21 14.77 11.37
CA SER A 517 -19.05 15.00 10.51
C SER A 517 -18.35 16.28 10.97
N GLY A 518 -17.04 16.22 11.20
CA GLY A 518 -16.27 17.37 11.66
C GLY A 518 -14.92 16.99 12.26
N ASN A 519 -14.38 17.90 13.08
CA ASN A 519 -13.06 17.71 13.66
C ASN A 519 -13.09 16.63 14.77
N PRO A 520 -12.09 15.74 14.85
CA PRO A 520 -12.05 14.67 15.86
C PRO A 520 -12.13 15.15 17.31
N SER A 521 -11.60 16.33 17.63
CA SER A 521 -11.64 16.88 18.99
C SER A 521 -13.06 17.14 19.51
N GLN A 522 -14.06 17.24 18.61
CA GLN A 522 -15.46 17.41 19.00
C GLN A 522 -16.12 16.12 19.51
N LEU A 523 -15.45 14.98 19.39
CA LEU A 523 -15.95 13.68 19.85
C LEU A 523 -15.49 13.32 21.27
N SER A 524 -14.82 14.21 22.01
CA SER A 524 -14.34 13.94 23.37
C SER A 524 -15.44 13.49 24.34
N ASP A 525 -16.65 14.05 24.17
CA ASP A 525 -17.84 13.75 24.98
C ASP A 525 -18.85 12.84 24.24
N PHE A 526 -18.39 12.12 23.21
CA PHE A 526 -19.26 11.25 22.42
C PHE A 526 -19.97 10.21 23.29
N SER A 527 -21.27 10.01 23.02
CA SER A 527 -22.12 9.01 23.67
C SER A 527 -23.00 8.32 22.66
N ALA A 528 -22.94 6.99 22.62
CA ALA A 528 -23.77 6.16 21.73
C ALA A 528 -25.29 6.30 22.01
N LYS A 529 -25.68 6.80 23.19
CA LYS A 529 -27.07 7.10 23.55
C LYS A 529 -27.64 8.29 22.76
N ALA A 530 -26.77 9.18 22.27
CA ALA A 530 -27.17 10.37 21.53
C ALA A 530 -27.38 10.10 20.03
N LEU A 531 -27.05 8.89 19.55
CA LEU A 531 -27.26 8.49 18.15
C LEU A 531 -28.75 8.46 17.83
N LYS A 532 -29.14 9.10 16.72
CA LYS A 532 -30.54 9.19 16.30
C LYS A 532 -31.06 7.84 15.81
N ASN A 533 -30.19 7.01 15.24
CA ASN A 533 -30.58 5.72 14.69
C ASN A 533 -30.82 4.67 15.79
N SER A 534 -32.05 4.16 15.84
CA SER A 534 -32.45 3.11 16.78
C SER A 534 -31.80 1.76 16.46
N TYR A 535 -31.67 0.92 17.48
CA TYR A 535 -31.25 -0.47 17.29
C TYR A 535 -32.30 -1.27 16.49
N THR A 536 -31.86 -2.20 15.66
CA THR A 536 -32.70 -2.98 14.73
C THR A 536 -32.23 -4.44 14.62
N GLU A 537 -33.12 -5.34 14.23
CA GLU A 537 -32.77 -6.74 13.90
C GLU A 537 -32.06 -6.85 12.55
N ASN A 538 -32.42 -5.99 11.58
CA ASN A 538 -31.91 -6.04 10.22
C ASN A 538 -31.25 -4.69 9.86
N PRO A 539 -30.00 -4.45 10.27
CA PRO A 539 -29.26 -3.27 9.86
C PRO A 539 -28.85 -3.37 8.38
N ALA A 540 -28.99 -2.28 7.63
CA ALA A 540 -28.59 -2.22 6.22
C ALA A 540 -27.11 -1.83 6.12
N LEU A 541 -26.23 -2.79 6.40
CA LEU A 541 -24.80 -2.55 6.55
C LEU A 541 -24.13 -2.19 5.23
N ASP A 542 -24.51 -2.85 4.15
CA ASP A 542 -24.07 -2.54 2.78
C ASP A 542 -24.28 -1.07 2.40
N LEU A 543 -25.47 -0.53 2.67
CA LEU A 543 -25.81 0.88 2.45
C LEU A 543 -25.00 1.80 3.36
N ALA A 544 -24.72 1.38 4.59
CA ALA A 544 -23.97 2.17 5.54
C ALA A 544 -22.47 2.23 5.18
N VAL A 545 -21.91 1.13 4.66
CA VAL A 545 -20.56 1.11 4.07
C VAL A 545 -20.50 2.04 2.87
N ARG A 546 -21.49 1.97 1.97
CA ARG A 546 -21.57 2.85 0.79
C ARG A 546 -21.66 4.33 1.19
N LEU A 547 -22.48 4.66 2.18
CA LEU A 547 -22.64 6.02 2.70
C LEU A 547 -21.33 6.54 3.31
N SER A 548 -20.66 5.70 4.11
CA SER A 548 -19.36 6.02 4.72
C SER A 548 -18.31 6.31 3.65
N ALA A 549 -18.22 5.45 2.64
CA ALA A 549 -17.28 5.59 1.55
C ALA A 549 -17.54 6.82 0.67
N ASN A 550 -18.81 7.15 0.38
CA ASN A 550 -19.16 8.36 -0.38
C ASN A 550 -18.60 9.64 0.27
N GLY A 551 -18.66 9.74 1.61
CA GLY A 551 -18.08 10.86 2.35
C GLY A 551 -16.56 10.93 2.25
N LEU A 552 -15.90 9.81 1.96
CA LEU A 552 -14.45 9.71 1.87
C LEU A 552 -13.89 9.88 0.45
N VAL A 553 -14.71 9.82 -0.61
CA VAL A 553 -14.23 9.89 -2.02
C VAL A 553 -13.42 11.15 -2.31
N ASN A 554 -13.81 12.30 -1.74
CA ASN A 554 -13.12 13.58 -1.90
C ASN A 554 -12.37 14.02 -0.64
N ALA A 555 -12.27 13.14 0.35
CA ALA A 555 -11.54 13.37 1.58
C ALA A 555 -10.03 13.37 1.34
N GLU A 556 -9.27 13.50 2.42
CA GLU A 556 -7.82 13.42 2.39
C GLU A 556 -7.29 12.12 1.76
N LYS A 557 -6.04 12.22 1.27
CA LYS A 557 -5.44 11.16 0.45
C LYS A 557 -5.25 9.83 1.19
N LYS A 558 -5.10 9.89 2.52
CA LYS A 558 -5.16 8.73 3.41
C LYS A 558 -6.55 8.73 4.04
N ARG A 559 -7.26 7.61 3.90
CA ARG A 559 -8.65 7.50 4.31
C ARG A 559 -9.06 6.08 4.58
N GLY A 560 -10.00 5.89 5.50
CA GLY A 560 -10.46 4.56 5.87
C GLY A 560 -11.78 4.55 6.63
N ILE A 561 -12.45 3.40 6.59
CA ILE A 561 -13.63 3.09 7.38
C ILE A 561 -13.20 2.24 8.56
N ILE A 562 -13.67 2.58 9.76
CA ILE A 562 -13.52 1.76 10.96
C ILE A 562 -14.90 1.27 11.38
N TYR A 563 -15.15 -0.02 11.23
CA TYR A 563 -16.41 -0.65 11.60
C TYR A 563 -16.39 -1.14 13.04
N LEU A 564 -17.29 -0.64 13.88
CA LEU A 564 -17.46 -1.04 15.27
C LEU A 564 -18.64 -2.01 15.38
N SER A 565 -18.37 -3.26 15.76
CA SER A 565 -19.40 -4.31 15.84
C SER A 565 -19.12 -5.33 16.94
N ALA A 566 -20.16 -6.08 17.32
CA ALA A 566 -20.06 -7.22 18.21
C ALA A 566 -19.62 -8.51 17.47
N GLY A 567 -19.50 -8.48 16.14
CA GLY A 567 -19.09 -9.63 15.31
C GLY A 567 -20.26 -10.36 14.63
N ASP A 568 -21.50 -10.11 15.06
CA ASP A 568 -22.71 -10.72 14.49
C ASP A 568 -23.23 -9.85 13.33
N SER A 569 -23.27 -10.38 12.10
CA SER A 569 -23.85 -9.67 10.95
C SER A 569 -24.52 -10.59 9.92
N GLU A 570 -25.42 -11.46 10.37
CA GLU A 570 -26.21 -12.30 9.45
C GLU A 570 -27.22 -11.46 8.65
N ASN A 571 -27.31 -11.71 7.33
CA ASN A 571 -28.30 -11.11 6.41
C ASN A 571 -28.28 -9.56 6.29
N THR A 572 -27.13 -8.93 6.51
CA THR A 572 -26.99 -7.46 6.52
C THR A 572 -26.59 -6.84 5.16
N PHE A 573 -26.23 -7.67 4.18
CA PHE A 573 -25.85 -7.27 2.82
C PHE A 573 -26.95 -7.71 1.84
N THR A 574 -27.80 -6.78 1.38
CA THR A 574 -29.02 -7.14 0.63
C THR A 574 -29.19 -6.38 -0.69
N GLN A 575 -28.66 -5.16 -0.79
CA GLN A 575 -28.76 -4.28 -1.95
C GLN A 575 -27.48 -4.29 -2.79
N TYR A 576 -26.30 -4.27 -2.15
CA TYR A 576 -25.02 -4.32 -2.86
C TYR A 576 -24.33 -5.66 -2.66
N ALA A 577 -23.83 -6.24 -3.76
CA ALA A 577 -22.98 -7.41 -3.70
C ALA A 577 -21.66 -7.07 -2.99
N LEU A 578 -21.13 -8.05 -2.25
CA LEU A 578 -19.90 -7.89 -1.47
C LEU A 578 -18.69 -7.54 -2.35
N SER A 579 -18.62 -8.14 -3.55
CA SER A 579 -17.62 -7.84 -4.57
C SER A 579 -17.68 -6.39 -5.04
N ASP A 580 -18.88 -5.84 -5.21
CA ASP A 580 -19.08 -4.49 -5.74
C ASP A 580 -18.75 -3.43 -4.69
N LEU A 581 -19.08 -3.68 -3.41
CA LEU A 581 -18.63 -2.83 -2.31
C LEU A 581 -17.12 -2.85 -2.16
N THR A 582 -16.52 -4.03 -2.20
CA THR A 582 -15.05 -4.19 -2.12
C THR A 582 -14.36 -3.50 -3.29
N ALA A 583 -14.89 -3.65 -4.51
CA ALA A 583 -14.41 -2.94 -5.69
C ALA A 583 -14.57 -1.42 -5.52
N TYR A 584 -15.72 -0.95 -5.02
CA TYR A 584 -15.96 0.47 -4.77
C TYR A 584 -14.93 1.07 -3.80
N LEU A 585 -14.66 0.40 -2.68
CA LEU A 585 -13.65 0.83 -1.70
C LEU A 585 -12.25 0.85 -2.31
N ASN A 586 -11.83 -0.24 -2.97
CA ASN A 586 -10.50 -0.33 -3.58
C ASN A 586 -10.29 0.68 -4.72
N ASN A 587 -11.26 0.83 -5.61
CA ASN A 587 -11.19 1.77 -6.74
C ASN A 587 -11.11 3.23 -6.25
N ASN A 588 -11.53 3.50 -5.02
CA ASN A 588 -11.41 4.80 -4.38
C ASN A 588 -10.33 4.86 -3.28
N ALA A 589 -9.45 3.85 -3.14
CA ALA A 589 -8.40 3.81 -2.11
C ALA A 589 -8.93 4.06 -0.69
N ILE A 590 -10.01 3.37 -0.32
CA ILE A 590 -10.58 3.42 1.03
C ILE A 590 -10.34 2.06 1.67
N SER A 591 -9.61 2.05 2.80
CA SER A 591 -9.45 0.83 3.59
C SER A 591 -10.66 0.56 4.47
N PHE A 592 -10.91 -0.70 4.82
CA PHE A 592 -11.98 -1.08 5.75
C PHE A 592 -11.42 -1.92 6.88
N SER A 593 -11.32 -1.34 8.07
CA SER A 593 -10.88 -2.03 9.28
C SER A 593 -12.05 -2.28 10.23
N THR A 594 -11.93 -3.30 11.07
CA THR A 594 -12.99 -3.68 12.02
C THR A 594 -12.46 -3.64 13.44
N VAL A 595 -13.23 -3.12 14.39
CA VAL A 595 -12.99 -3.24 15.83
C VAL A 595 -14.13 -4.02 16.45
N LEU A 596 -13.80 -5.17 17.01
CA LEU A 596 -14.73 -6.08 17.66
C LEU A 596 -14.88 -5.72 19.14
N LEU A 597 -16.12 -5.48 19.55
CA LEU A 597 -16.50 -5.21 20.94
C LEU A 597 -16.76 -6.50 21.75
N SER A 598 -16.73 -7.65 21.09
CA SER A 598 -16.89 -8.97 21.68
C SER A 598 -15.71 -9.88 21.29
N GLN A 599 -15.58 -11.04 21.96
CA GLN A 599 -14.58 -12.06 21.61
C GLN A 599 -15.01 -12.94 20.42
N ALA A 600 -16.15 -12.64 19.78
CA ALA A 600 -16.57 -13.33 18.58
C ALA A 600 -15.62 -13.02 17.42
N SER A 601 -15.48 -13.97 16.50
CA SER A 601 -14.88 -13.69 15.19
C SER A 601 -15.82 -12.80 14.38
N PRO A 602 -15.29 -11.92 13.50
CA PRO A 602 -16.12 -11.24 12.52
C PRO A 602 -16.82 -12.26 11.63
N SER A 603 -17.99 -11.91 11.08
CA SER A 603 -18.64 -12.72 10.04
C SER A 603 -17.72 -12.91 8.82
N GLU A 604 -18.05 -13.89 7.98
CA GLU A 604 -17.28 -14.18 6.76
C GLU A 604 -17.28 -12.98 5.79
N GLU A 605 -18.41 -12.28 5.67
CA GLU A 605 -18.56 -11.10 4.82
C GLU A 605 -17.69 -9.93 5.28
N ILE A 606 -17.66 -9.66 6.59
CA ILE A 606 -16.81 -8.62 7.19
C ILE A 606 -15.34 -8.97 7.05
N SER A 607 -15.00 -10.23 7.31
CA SER A 607 -13.65 -10.75 7.12
C SER A 607 -13.21 -10.62 5.66
N TYR A 608 -14.11 -10.86 4.71
CA TYR A 608 -13.86 -10.71 3.29
C TYR A 608 -13.58 -9.26 2.91
N ILE A 609 -14.44 -8.29 3.28
CA ILE A 609 -14.19 -6.87 2.94
C ILE A 609 -12.89 -6.38 3.59
N THR A 610 -12.69 -6.70 4.87
CA THR A 610 -11.50 -6.27 5.63
C THR A 610 -10.22 -6.77 4.95
N ARG A 611 -10.16 -8.06 4.61
CA ARG A 611 -9.01 -8.68 3.95
C ARG A 611 -8.76 -8.12 2.54
N ASN A 612 -9.83 -7.87 1.78
CA ASN A 612 -9.71 -7.43 0.39
C ASN A 612 -9.55 -5.91 0.22
N THR A 613 -9.48 -5.13 1.29
CA THR A 613 -9.30 -3.66 1.26
C THR A 613 -8.10 -3.18 2.09
N ASN A 614 -7.13 -4.07 2.35
CA ASN A 614 -5.94 -3.79 3.16
C ASN A 614 -6.24 -3.28 4.58
N GLY A 615 -7.41 -3.62 5.13
CA GLY A 615 -7.75 -3.31 6.51
C GLY A 615 -7.34 -4.43 7.47
N THR A 616 -7.53 -4.17 8.75
CA THR A 616 -7.20 -5.12 9.83
C THR A 616 -8.36 -5.25 10.81
N SER A 617 -8.48 -6.42 11.42
CA SER A 617 -9.45 -6.70 12.48
C SER A 617 -8.78 -6.56 13.85
N TYR A 618 -9.38 -5.78 14.73
CA TYR A 618 -8.89 -5.47 16.06
C TYR A 618 -9.90 -5.92 17.12
N TYR A 619 -9.39 -6.20 18.32
CA TYR A 619 -10.21 -6.44 19.51
C TYR A 619 -10.09 -5.25 20.48
N ILE A 620 -11.20 -4.81 21.06
CA ILE A 620 -11.22 -3.60 21.91
C ILE A 620 -10.31 -3.66 23.14
N TYR A 621 -10.13 -4.84 23.75
CA TYR A 621 -9.30 -4.98 24.96
C TYR A 621 -7.86 -5.42 24.67
N ARG A 622 -7.34 -5.08 23.48
CA ARG A 622 -5.94 -5.34 23.16
C ARG A 622 -5.01 -4.51 24.07
N PRO A 623 -3.82 -5.01 24.43
CA PRO A 623 -2.91 -4.32 25.36
C PRO A 623 -2.49 -2.93 24.90
N GLU A 624 -2.37 -2.71 23.58
CA GLU A 624 -1.93 -1.43 23.00
C GLU A 624 -3.06 -0.38 22.93
N GLY A 625 -4.30 -0.75 23.24
CA GLY A 625 -5.48 0.08 23.01
C GLY A 625 -5.84 0.22 21.53
N LEU A 626 -6.77 1.12 21.24
CA LEU A 626 -7.24 1.45 19.88
C LEU A 626 -6.48 2.60 19.24
N GLY A 627 -5.58 3.27 19.98
CA GLY A 627 -4.80 4.38 19.42
C GLY A 627 -3.94 3.99 18.21
N THR A 628 -3.44 2.74 18.18
CA THR A 628 -2.64 2.29 17.02
C THR A 628 -3.47 2.13 15.76
N VAL A 629 -4.79 1.95 15.84
CA VAL A 629 -5.65 1.69 14.67
C VAL A 629 -5.58 2.82 13.65
N ILE A 630 -5.56 4.08 14.12
CA ILE A 630 -5.41 5.25 13.25
C ILE A 630 -4.04 5.23 12.56
N LYS A 631 -2.98 4.95 13.33
CA LYS A 631 -1.63 4.82 12.80
C LYS A 631 -1.53 3.71 11.76
N ASP A 632 -2.14 2.55 12.02
CA ASP A 632 -2.17 1.41 11.11
C ASP A 632 -2.83 1.78 9.77
N ILE A 633 -3.90 2.59 9.78
CA ILE A 633 -4.54 3.13 8.57
C ILE A 633 -3.64 4.15 7.84
N VAL A 634 -3.01 5.07 8.58
CA VAL A 634 -2.06 6.06 8.02
C VAL A 634 -0.86 5.35 7.38
N ASP A 635 -0.39 4.25 7.96
CA ASP A 635 0.75 3.46 7.49
C ASP A 635 0.43 2.57 6.27
N ILE A 636 -0.85 2.44 5.87
CA ILE A 636 -1.21 1.75 4.61
C ILE A 636 -0.58 2.51 3.43
N PRO A 637 0.27 1.88 2.59
CA PRO A 637 0.92 2.55 1.47
C PRO A 637 -0.10 3.26 0.54
N SER A 638 0.27 4.44 0.02
CA SER A 638 -0.59 5.18 -0.92
C SER A 638 0.20 5.74 -2.10
N GLY A 639 -0.12 5.26 -3.30
CA GLY A 639 0.53 5.65 -4.55
C GLY A 639 -0.12 6.84 -5.22
N LEU A 640 -0.68 7.78 -4.43
CA LEU A 640 -1.38 8.96 -4.94
C LEU A 640 -0.47 10.18 -4.94
N TYR A 641 -0.27 10.76 -6.12
CA TYR A 641 0.60 11.89 -6.39
C TYR A 641 -0.22 13.08 -6.88
N GLN A 642 0.16 14.30 -6.52
CA GLN A 642 -0.52 15.51 -6.97
C GLN A 642 0.47 16.44 -7.66
N PHE A 643 0.10 16.90 -8.85
CA PHE A 643 0.90 17.80 -9.65
C PHE A 643 0.13 19.08 -9.93
N ARG A 644 0.87 20.17 -10.14
CA ARG A 644 0.33 21.43 -10.64
C ARG A 644 1.09 21.84 -11.90
N TYR A 645 0.37 22.38 -12.88
CA TYR A 645 0.95 23.03 -14.05
C TYR A 645 0.06 24.16 -14.57
N THR A 646 0.56 24.91 -15.55
CA THR A 646 -0.20 25.99 -16.21
C THR A 646 -0.64 25.56 -17.60
N SER A 647 -1.95 25.51 -17.86
CA SER A 647 -2.45 25.22 -19.21
C SER A 647 -2.19 26.40 -20.15
N SER A 648 -1.74 26.09 -21.37
CA SER A 648 -1.54 27.06 -22.44
C SER A 648 -2.62 27.00 -23.53
N PHE A 649 -3.63 26.16 -23.35
CA PHE A 649 -4.65 25.90 -24.37
C PHE A 649 -5.83 26.86 -24.26
N ALA A 650 -6.36 27.29 -25.41
CA ALA A 650 -7.60 28.05 -25.48
C ALA A 650 -8.78 27.18 -25.05
N THR A 651 -9.66 27.71 -24.19
CA THR A 651 -10.75 26.97 -23.55
C THR A 651 -12.09 27.07 -24.28
N GLU A 652 -12.21 27.97 -25.25
CA GLU A 652 -13.47 28.30 -25.94
C GLU A 652 -14.59 28.63 -24.93
N TYR A 653 -14.31 29.57 -24.01
CA TYR A 653 -15.19 29.95 -22.90
C TYR A 653 -15.54 28.77 -21.98
N GLY A 654 -14.62 27.82 -21.80
CA GLY A 654 -14.79 26.63 -20.97
C GLY A 654 -15.52 25.46 -21.64
N ARG A 655 -15.82 25.55 -22.94
CA ARG A 655 -16.55 24.51 -23.69
C ARG A 655 -15.64 23.47 -24.32
N LYS A 656 -14.37 23.78 -24.50
CA LYS A 656 -13.41 22.86 -25.13
C LYS A 656 -12.95 21.79 -24.15
N TYR A 657 -13.01 20.54 -24.59
CA TYR A 657 -12.38 19.42 -23.89
C TYR A 657 -10.86 19.47 -24.08
N LEU A 658 -10.13 19.52 -22.97
CA LEU A 658 -8.66 19.59 -22.94
C LEU A 658 -8.10 18.23 -22.51
N PRO A 659 -7.50 17.44 -23.43
CA PRO A 659 -6.96 16.13 -23.10
C PRO A 659 -5.61 16.26 -22.38
N VAL A 660 -5.40 15.42 -21.38
CA VAL A 660 -4.16 15.34 -20.59
C VAL A 660 -3.74 13.88 -20.45
N GLU A 661 -2.44 13.65 -20.58
CA GLU A 661 -1.81 12.33 -20.52
C GLU A 661 -0.71 12.37 -19.47
N ILE A 662 -0.51 11.25 -18.77
CA ILE A 662 0.63 11.08 -17.87
C ILE A 662 1.30 9.75 -18.10
N GLU A 663 2.62 9.76 -18.14
CA GLU A 663 3.47 8.57 -18.18
C GLU A 663 4.30 8.52 -16.90
N THR A 664 4.50 7.32 -16.38
CA THR A 664 5.23 7.06 -15.13
C THR A 664 6.30 6.01 -15.36
N TYR A 665 7.50 6.24 -14.82
CA TYR A 665 8.69 5.42 -15.04
C TYR A 665 9.40 5.14 -13.72
N LEU A 666 9.80 3.89 -13.51
CA LEU A 666 10.69 3.50 -12.40
C LEU A 666 11.42 2.22 -12.78
N LEU A 667 12.76 2.28 -12.73
CA LEU A 667 13.63 1.19 -13.21
C LEU A 667 13.25 0.80 -14.65
N ASN A 668 13.02 -0.50 -14.90
CA ASN A 668 12.62 -1.03 -16.21
C ASN A 668 11.10 -1.11 -16.40
N ARG A 669 10.30 -0.46 -15.53
CA ARG A 669 8.84 -0.45 -15.63
C ARG A 669 8.33 0.92 -16.02
N SER A 670 7.25 0.92 -16.79
CA SER A 670 6.51 2.12 -17.13
C SER A 670 5.00 1.87 -17.10
N GLY A 671 4.22 2.92 -17.01
CA GLY A 671 2.78 2.90 -17.24
C GLY A 671 2.30 4.27 -17.68
N ARG A 672 1.08 4.32 -18.20
CA ARG A 672 0.50 5.54 -18.77
C ARG A 672 -0.99 5.56 -18.51
N ASP A 673 -1.56 6.76 -18.42
CA ASP A 673 -3.00 6.99 -18.52
C ASP A 673 -3.32 8.23 -19.36
N GLU A 674 -4.56 8.31 -19.84
CA GLU A 674 -5.09 9.47 -20.56
C GLU A 674 -6.50 9.83 -20.11
N THR A 675 -6.74 11.13 -19.99
CA THR A 675 -8.03 11.72 -19.63
C THR A 675 -8.19 13.10 -20.28
N GLY A 676 -9.14 13.88 -19.80
CA GLY A 676 -9.23 15.30 -20.11
C GLY A 676 -10.17 16.02 -19.15
N TYR A 677 -10.29 17.33 -19.31
CA TYR A 677 -11.10 18.18 -18.45
C TYR A 677 -11.67 19.36 -19.23
N PHE A 678 -12.54 20.12 -18.57
CA PHE A 678 -13.08 21.39 -19.08
C PHE A 678 -12.73 22.50 -18.10
N ALA A 679 -12.22 23.61 -18.61
CA ALA A 679 -12.04 24.81 -17.82
C ALA A 679 -13.42 25.39 -17.38
N PRO A 680 -13.46 26.24 -16.33
CA PRO A 680 -14.68 26.93 -15.93
C PRO A 680 -15.31 27.73 -17.08
N LEU A 681 -16.64 27.79 -17.10
CA LEU A 681 -17.37 28.64 -18.04
C LEU A 681 -17.06 30.12 -17.73
N GLN A 682 -16.78 30.90 -18.77
CA GLN A 682 -16.46 32.33 -18.70
C GLN A 682 -17.69 33.22 -18.84
#